data_AF-A0AAD4PT28-F1
#
_entry.id   AF-A0AAD4PT28-F1
#
_cell.length_a   1.000
_cell.length_b   1.000
_cell.length_c   1.000
_cell.angle_alpha   90.00
_cell.angle_beta   90.00
_cell.angle_gamma   90.00
#
_symmetry.space_group_name_H-M   'P 1'
#
loop_
_entity.id
_entity.type
_entity.pdbx_description
1 polymer ?
#
loop_
_entity_poly.entity_id
_entity_poly.type
_entity_poly.pdbx_seq_one_letter_code
_entity_poly.pdbx_strand_id
1 'polypeptide(L)'
;MKIVIALLACVGLVAATSFHKTHEVKIADKDFLKKQKFIFEIVYRCEDPLMFEEHIATGKKFYFEESYYTHYDIYMKKFYEAYKTHALLPKGEFFGQLVKAHAKQARGLFNYFYYAKDCETFMHNVAWARMHVNEGMFVYALTLAVIHRQDFHGVMLPAIYEIFPQFFFNSKFVYEAEKFDYEMWSKMNMYEKEYMDVFFKGHAHGHSYQYQNQYQDEGYMYMKDWKMWQWWKLMGLGEHWYSEHKFILRENIYEFNQDTKWQQIMKDLKVWWMPVDYTRDLNIYNEESKLSYFTEDLGWNAYWYYLNLDYSFFLDGTTFGLKNDRRGELWLYTVHQLLSRYYMERLSHGYGTIPEFSWFHEIEMGYDPQLIYYNGIGYSYRKNYYELETYGNFEMLDKITGFMKRIHNIVDMGYYKTADGHMIDLRKPESVEFIGNMMQGNIDAMDKMFYQFWYMFAHMYFADTDFHQMEVYPNVMLNFETMMRDPMYYMFYKSIVQVYFKFMHYLPKYTNEQLMMPGVNLKHVEVSELVTYFDLVDFDATNLLNDKMVFHEGKFVWDKSLFARQMRLNHKPFSYTFTVESDKVEKVVVRAFIGPKFDEFGRLISLAENRMNFMEVDEFYYELKAGSNVFTRKSNEFYWTVKDRTTYSELYYYVMMAFDGKYDFPLDMSEAHCGFPDRLVLPMGWKKGMPMQMFFMVMPYVAPATHEQFSTFDYTYSCGIGSGARYIDDMPFGYPFDREIDEYEFFVPNMYFKDVDIYHVDTMEPYYKYKGYSNYGQFDYTFFRDYYTKYFKL
;
A
#
# COMPACT_ATOMS: atom_id res chain seq x y z
N MET A 1 20.19 -8.95 46.63
CA MET A 1 19.38 -7.79 47.07
C MET A 1 20.24 -6.56 46.85
N LYS A 2 20.04 -5.90 45.71
CA LYS A 2 19.18 -4.69 45.57
C LYS A 2 19.94 -3.44 46.04
N ILE A 3 20.14 -2.52 45.09
CA ILE A 3 20.61 -1.13 45.25
C ILE A 3 22.14 -1.09 45.40
N VAL A 4 22.91 -0.79 44.34
CA VAL A 4 23.04 0.52 43.68
C VAL A 4 23.38 0.27 42.18
N ILE A 5 22.54 0.31 41.13
CA ILE A 5 21.21 0.84 40.76
C ILE A 5 21.08 2.38 40.71
N ALA A 6 22.12 3.16 41.03
CA ALA A 6 22.00 4.63 40.95
C ALA A 6 23.05 5.36 40.08
N LEU A 7 24.00 4.67 39.41
CA LEU A 7 25.13 5.37 38.77
C LEU A 7 25.55 4.87 37.37
N LEU A 8 24.85 3.92 36.75
CA LEU A 8 25.19 3.42 35.41
C LEU A 8 24.04 3.52 34.38
N ALA A 9 22.98 4.26 34.71
CA ALA A 9 21.82 4.47 33.83
C ALA A 9 21.80 5.86 33.16
N CYS A 10 22.87 6.66 33.23
CA CYS A 10 22.84 8.07 32.79
C CYS A 10 24.00 8.57 31.92
N VAL A 11 24.88 7.74 31.37
CA VAL A 11 25.92 8.25 30.44
C VAL A 11 26.10 7.26 29.29
N GLY A 12 25.49 7.57 28.16
CA GLY A 12 25.55 6.74 26.96
C GLY A 12 24.36 6.83 26.00
N LEU A 13 23.41 7.75 26.21
CA LEU A 13 22.59 8.28 25.12
C LEU A 13 23.52 9.10 24.20
N VAL A 14 24.36 8.41 23.44
CA VAL A 14 24.91 8.99 22.22
C VAL A 14 23.77 8.85 21.24
N ALA A 15 23.01 9.93 21.10
CA ALA A 15 22.06 10.07 20.02
C ALA A 15 22.77 9.62 18.73
N ALA A 16 22.26 8.56 18.11
CA ALA A 16 22.31 8.52 16.66
C ALA A 16 21.66 9.84 16.24
N THR A 17 22.47 10.82 15.86
CA THR A 17 21.97 12.04 15.26
C THR A 17 21.47 11.65 13.88
N SER A 18 20.30 11.02 13.85
CA SER A 18 19.41 11.11 12.71
C SER A 18 19.28 12.60 12.43
N PHE A 19 19.31 12.98 11.16
CA PHE A 19 19.15 14.36 10.71
C PHE A 19 17.77 14.98 11.04
N HIS A 20 17.02 14.38 11.95
CA HIS A 20 15.79 14.91 12.49
C HIS A 20 16.16 15.94 13.55
N LYS A 21 16.63 17.12 13.12
CA LYS A 21 16.39 18.35 13.87
C LYS A 21 14.93 18.27 14.32
N THR A 22 14.66 18.34 15.62
CA THR A 22 13.30 18.54 16.14
C THR A 22 12.70 19.74 15.40
N HIS A 23 11.98 19.48 14.31
CA HIS A 23 11.33 20.53 13.54
C HIS A 23 10.19 21.02 14.40
N GLU A 24 10.04 22.34 14.51
CA GLU A 24 8.83 22.91 15.08
C GLU A 24 7.66 22.44 14.22
N VAL A 25 6.73 21.71 14.83
CA VAL A 25 5.53 21.21 14.14
C VAL A 25 4.76 22.40 13.60
N LYS A 26 4.73 22.54 12.27
CA LYS A 26 4.05 23.65 11.62
C LYS A 26 2.55 23.43 11.72
N ILE A 27 1.83 24.42 12.26
CA ILE A 27 0.37 24.38 12.32
C ILE A 27 -0.20 24.91 11.01
N ALA A 28 -1.22 24.23 10.49
CA ALA A 28 -1.93 24.63 9.28
C ALA A 28 -2.58 26.00 9.45
N ASP A 29 -2.41 26.86 8.44
CA ASP A 29 -3.13 28.13 8.37
C ASP A 29 -4.55 27.95 7.80
N LYS A 30 -5.33 29.04 7.80
CA LYS A 30 -6.71 29.01 7.30
C LYS A 30 -6.81 28.71 5.80
N ASP A 31 -5.81 29.05 5.00
CA ASP A 31 -5.86 28.83 3.56
C ASP A 31 -5.50 27.38 3.21
N PHE A 32 -4.58 26.76 3.96
CA PHE A 32 -4.37 25.32 3.94
C PHE A 32 -5.65 24.58 4.31
N LEU A 33 -6.28 24.96 5.43
CA LEU A 33 -7.50 24.30 5.90
C LEU A 33 -8.60 24.39 4.83
N LYS A 34 -8.78 25.54 4.15
CA LYS A 34 -9.70 25.69 2.98
C LYS A 34 -9.46 24.65 1.90
N LYS A 35 -8.21 24.45 1.50
CA LYS A 35 -7.84 23.43 0.51
C LYS A 35 -8.16 22.04 1.04
N GLN A 36 -7.78 21.74 2.28
CA GLN A 36 -7.99 20.43 2.89
C GLN A 36 -9.48 20.06 3.00
N LYS A 37 -10.33 20.99 3.47
CA LYS A 37 -11.79 20.81 3.49
C LYS A 37 -12.36 20.64 2.10
N PHE A 38 -11.94 21.44 1.13
CA PHE A 38 -12.39 21.30 -0.26
C PHE A 38 -12.08 19.91 -0.83
N ILE A 39 -10.84 19.43 -0.62
CA ILE A 39 -10.41 18.12 -1.11
C ILE A 39 -11.21 16.99 -0.47
N PHE A 40 -11.47 17.05 0.84
CA PHE A 40 -12.35 16.08 1.50
C PHE A 40 -13.78 16.17 0.94
N GLU A 41 -14.41 17.33 0.97
CA GLU A 41 -15.80 17.44 0.53
C GLU A 41 -16.03 17.05 -0.95
N ILE A 42 -15.04 17.28 -1.83
CA ILE A 42 -15.20 16.94 -3.26
C ILE A 42 -15.09 15.44 -3.55
N VAL A 43 -14.35 14.68 -2.74
CA VAL A 43 -14.19 13.22 -2.89
C VAL A 43 -15.13 12.40 -2.01
N TYR A 44 -15.93 13.06 -1.18
CA TYR A 44 -16.97 12.38 -0.41
C TYR A 44 -18.08 11.86 -1.34
N ARG A 45 -18.37 10.55 -1.24
CA ARG A 45 -19.38 9.82 -2.01
C ARG A 45 -19.34 10.19 -3.50
N CYS A 46 -18.19 9.97 -4.14
CA CYS A 46 -17.92 10.34 -5.54
C CYS A 46 -18.98 9.84 -6.54
N GLU A 47 -19.60 8.71 -6.24
CA GLU A 47 -20.63 8.05 -7.07
C GLU A 47 -21.97 8.78 -7.03
N ASP A 48 -22.25 9.51 -5.96
CA ASP A 48 -23.45 10.33 -5.87
C ASP A 48 -23.30 11.66 -6.63
N PRO A 49 -24.43 12.28 -7.01
CA PRO A 49 -24.43 13.68 -7.40
C PRO A 49 -23.76 14.54 -6.31
N LEU A 50 -22.93 15.50 -6.73
CA LEU A 50 -22.32 16.45 -5.80
C LEU A 50 -23.42 17.23 -5.06
N MET A 51 -23.47 17.11 -3.73
CA MET A 51 -24.52 17.74 -2.90
C MET A 51 -24.08 19.02 -2.19
N PHE A 52 -22.78 19.36 -2.25
CA PHE A 52 -22.22 20.55 -1.62
C PHE A 52 -22.51 21.79 -2.46
N GLU A 53 -23.50 22.59 -2.08
CA GLU A 53 -23.97 23.77 -2.85
C GLU A 53 -22.84 24.76 -3.21
N GLU A 54 -21.90 24.98 -2.29
CA GLU A 54 -20.71 25.82 -2.51
C GLU A 54 -19.86 25.30 -3.67
N HIS A 55 -19.58 23.99 -3.68
CA HIS A 55 -18.76 23.35 -4.71
C HIS A 55 -19.52 23.24 -6.03
N ILE A 56 -20.83 23.01 -6.01
CA ILE A 56 -21.69 23.07 -7.21
C ILE A 56 -21.62 24.46 -7.83
N ALA A 57 -21.78 25.52 -7.03
CA ALA A 57 -21.70 26.90 -7.51
C ALA A 57 -20.32 27.22 -8.12
N THR A 58 -19.27 26.72 -7.49
CA THR A 58 -17.88 26.82 -7.97
C THR A 58 -17.73 26.12 -9.33
N GLY A 59 -18.23 24.90 -9.50
CA GLY A 59 -18.08 24.14 -10.74
C GLY A 59 -19.00 24.53 -11.91
N LYS A 60 -19.81 25.60 -11.80
CA LYS A 60 -20.78 25.99 -12.86
C LYS A 60 -20.11 26.41 -14.17
N LYS A 61 -18.92 27.01 -14.10
CA LYS A 61 -18.20 27.52 -15.27
C LYS A 61 -17.09 26.56 -15.65
N PHE A 62 -17.08 26.18 -16.93
CA PHE A 62 -15.99 25.40 -17.50
C PHE A 62 -14.90 26.33 -18.02
N TYR A 63 -13.83 26.51 -17.24
CA TYR A 63 -12.68 27.31 -17.64
C TYR A 63 -11.77 26.49 -18.53
N PHE A 64 -11.59 26.86 -19.79
CA PHE A 64 -10.71 26.11 -20.70
C PHE A 64 -9.83 27.02 -21.57
N GLU A 65 -9.95 28.35 -21.45
CA GLU A 65 -9.11 29.28 -22.18
C GLU A 65 -7.65 29.22 -21.70
N GLU A 66 -6.69 29.31 -22.62
CA GLU A 66 -5.25 29.17 -22.33
C GLU A 66 -4.76 30.15 -21.23
N SER A 67 -5.42 31.30 -21.07
CA SER A 67 -5.11 32.32 -20.05
C SER A 67 -5.29 31.89 -18.59
N TYR A 68 -5.94 30.75 -18.34
CA TYR A 68 -6.11 30.19 -17.00
C TYR A 68 -5.00 29.21 -16.61
N TYR A 69 -4.08 28.90 -17.54
CA TYR A 69 -3.09 27.84 -17.36
C TYR A 69 -1.66 28.35 -17.55
N THR A 70 -0.74 27.81 -16.75
CA THR A 70 0.71 28.07 -16.91
C THR A 70 1.29 27.35 -18.11
N HIS A 71 0.70 26.22 -18.47
CA HIS A 71 1.03 25.42 -19.65
C HIS A 71 -0.26 24.86 -20.25
N TYR A 72 -0.33 24.80 -21.57
CA TYR A 72 -1.54 24.36 -22.26
C TYR A 72 -1.20 23.48 -23.46
N ASP A 73 -1.40 22.18 -23.29
CA ASP A 73 -0.87 21.18 -24.21
C ASP A 73 -1.92 20.49 -25.08
N ILE A 74 -1.45 19.60 -25.96
CA ILE A 74 -2.31 18.84 -26.86
C ILE A 74 -3.24 17.86 -26.12
N TYR A 75 -2.87 17.38 -24.93
CA TYR A 75 -3.69 16.43 -24.17
C TYR A 75 -4.87 17.16 -23.52
N MET A 76 -4.66 18.38 -23.03
CA MET A 76 -5.75 19.26 -22.60
C MET A 76 -6.69 19.57 -23.75
N LYS A 77 -6.16 19.97 -24.92
CA LYS A 77 -6.97 20.23 -26.14
C LYS A 77 -7.85 19.03 -26.51
N LYS A 78 -7.27 17.81 -26.51
CA LYS A 78 -7.99 16.57 -26.79
C LYS A 78 -9.03 16.23 -25.74
N PHE A 79 -8.75 16.46 -24.46
CA PHE A 79 -9.71 16.27 -23.39
C PHE A 79 -10.94 17.18 -23.56
N TYR A 80 -10.73 18.45 -23.90
CA TYR A 80 -11.81 19.37 -24.19
C TYR A 80 -12.58 19.05 -25.45
N GLU A 81 -11.90 18.63 -26.52
CA GLU A 81 -12.56 18.15 -27.72
C GLU A 81 -13.46 16.96 -27.40
N ALA A 82 -12.95 15.98 -26.65
CA ALA A 82 -13.74 14.83 -26.20
C ALA A 82 -14.93 15.25 -25.35
N TYR A 83 -14.78 16.24 -24.45
CA TYR A 83 -15.92 16.79 -23.71
C TYR A 83 -16.98 17.40 -24.64
N LYS A 84 -16.57 18.31 -25.55
CA LYS A 84 -17.48 18.99 -26.47
C LYS A 84 -18.23 18.02 -27.40
N THR A 85 -17.60 16.90 -27.75
CA THR A 85 -18.19 15.88 -28.62
C THR A 85 -18.90 14.78 -27.86
N HIS A 86 -19.06 14.90 -26.53
CA HIS A 86 -19.64 13.86 -25.67
C HIS A 86 -18.96 12.49 -25.80
N ALA A 87 -17.64 12.51 -25.95
CA ALA A 87 -16.78 11.33 -26.13
C ALA A 87 -15.87 11.05 -24.92
N LEU A 88 -16.10 11.73 -23.78
CA LEU A 88 -15.47 11.34 -22.51
C LEU A 88 -16.04 9.99 -22.04
N LEU A 89 -15.25 9.26 -21.22
CA LEU A 89 -15.76 8.08 -20.53
C LEU A 89 -17.01 8.48 -19.75
N PRO A 90 -18.16 7.85 -19.98
CA PRO A 90 -19.37 8.20 -19.26
C PRO A 90 -19.20 7.98 -17.76
N LYS A 91 -19.93 8.78 -16.97
CA LYS A 91 -20.09 8.55 -15.54
C LYS A 91 -20.79 7.21 -15.30
N GLY A 92 -20.40 6.48 -14.26
CA GLY A 92 -20.88 5.12 -14.04
C GLY A 92 -20.04 4.03 -14.73
N GLU A 93 -19.37 4.32 -15.84
CA GLU A 93 -18.61 3.31 -16.57
C GLU A 93 -17.29 2.95 -15.89
N PHE A 94 -16.78 1.74 -16.16
CA PHE A 94 -15.53 1.27 -15.59
C PHE A 94 -14.32 2.07 -16.08
N PHE A 95 -13.57 2.65 -15.13
CA PHE A 95 -12.30 3.29 -15.39
C PHE A 95 -11.12 2.39 -14.98
N GLY A 96 -10.40 1.86 -15.97
CA GLY A 96 -9.06 1.29 -15.81
C GLY A 96 -7.95 2.25 -16.20
N GLN A 97 -6.97 2.50 -15.31
CA GLN A 97 -5.79 3.35 -15.58
C GLN A 97 -4.93 2.79 -16.72
N LEU A 98 -4.95 1.47 -16.91
CA LEU A 98 -4.19 0.77 -17.96
C LEU A 98 -5.01 0.52 -19.23
N VAL A 99 -6.19 1.13 -19.37
CA VAL A 99 -6.91 1.19 -20.65
C VAL A 99 -6.41 2.39 -21.45
N LYS A 100 -5.92 2.16 -22.67
CA LYS A 100 -5.29 3.21 -23.50
C LYS A 100 -6.15 4.45 -23.71
N ALA A 101 -7.45 4.27 -23.97
CA ALA A 101 -8.36 5.39 -24.19
C ALA A 101 -8.56 6.20 -22.90
N HIS A 102 -8.74 5.51 -21.78
CA HIS A 102 -8.93 6.11 -20.45
C HIS A 102 -7.68 6.86 -20.01
N ALA A 103 -6.49 6.25 -20.11
CA ALA A 103 -5.21 6.85 -19.74
C ALA A 103 -4.95 8.18 -20.47
N LYS A 104 -5.36 8.28 -21.74
CA LYS A 104 -5.24 9.54 -22.52
C LYS A 104 -6.17 10.63 -21.99
N GLN A 105 -7.41 10.29 -21.65
CA GLN A 105 -8.36 11.25 -21.07
C GLN A 105 -7.92 11.66 -19.66
N ALA A 106 -7.51 10.70 -18.84
CA ALA A 106 -6.95 10.93 -17.51
C ALA A 106 -5.73 11.85 -17.53
N ARG A 107 -4.81 11.68 -18.49
CA ARG A 107 -3.67 12.59 -18.67
C ARG A 107 -4.13 14.02 -19.00
N GLY A 108 -5.09 14.16 -19.90
CA GLY A 108 -5.64 15.48 -20.25
C GLY A 108 -6.33 16.15 -19.06
N LEU A 109 -7.07 15.39 -18.26
CA LEU A 109 -7.71 15.85 -17.02
C LEU A 109 -6.70 16.21 -15.94
N PHE A 110 -5.66 15.39 -15.77
CA PHE A 110 -4.56 15.69 -14.85
C PHE A 110 -3.90 17.02 -15.23
N ASN A 111 -3.54 17.21 -16.51
CA ASN A 111 -2.96 18.47 -16.98
C ASN A 111 -3.90 19.67 -16.76
N TYR A 112 -5.20 19.45 -16.94
CA TYR A 112 -6.26 20.43 -16.66
C TYR A 112 -6.31 20.88 -15.19
N PHE A 113 -5.97 20.00 -14.25
CA PHE A 113 -5.83 20.37 -12.84
C PHE A 113 -4.43 20.93 -12.55
N TYR A 114 -3.38 20.22 -12.96
CA TYR A 114 -2.00 20.51 -12.61
C TYR A 114 -1.54 21.88 -13.09
N TYR A 115 -1.86 22.26 -14.33
CA TYR A 115 -1.42 23.54 -14.91
C TYR A 115 -2.32 24.73 -14.58
N ALA A 116 -3.37 24.56 -13.77
CA ALA A 116 -4.17 25.68 -13.29
C ALA A 116 -3.27 26.71 -12.59
N LYS A 117 -3.28 27.96 -13.05
CA LYS A 117 -2.31 28.99 -12.65
C LYS A 117 -2.40 29.42 -11.19
N ASP A 118 -3.56 29.22 -10.58
CA ASP A 118 -3.87 29.58 -9.20
C ASP A 118 -4.84 28.57 -8.58
N CYS A 119 -4.95 28.61 -7.26
CA CYS A 119 -5.80 27.70 -6.48
C CYS A 119 -7.29 27.89 -6.80
N GLU A 120 -7.72 29.11 -7.12
CA GLU A 120 -9.11 29.40 -7.51
C GLU A 120 -9.49 28.66 -8.80
N THR A 121 -8.66 28.80 -9.86
CA THR A 121 -8.84 28.07 -11.12
C THR A 121 -8.83 26.56 -10.88
N PHE A 122 -7.91 26.06 -10.05
CA PHE A 122 -7.86 24.64 -9.69
C PHE A 122 -9.17 24.16 -9.06
N MET A 123 -9.68 24.86 -8.05
CA MET A 123 -10.92 24.49 -7.36
C MET A 123 -12.13 24.53 -8.30
N HIS A 124 -12.21 25.53 -9.19
CA HIS A 124 -13.21 25.59 -10.25
C HIS A 124 -13.16 24.37 -11.18
N ASN A 125 -11.97 24.03 -11.66
CA ASN A 125 -11.74 22.91 -12.56
C ASN A 125 -12.12 21.57 -11.91
N VAL A 126 -11.70 21.36 -10.66
CA VAL A 126 -11.99 20.15 -9.88
C VAL A 126 -13.48 20.03 -9.59
N ALA A 127 -14.13 21.11 -9.17
CA ALA A 127 -15.58 21.11 -8.93
C ALA A 127 -16.37 20.84 -10.21
N TRP A 128 -15.96 21.42 -11.35
CA TRP A 128 -16.56 21.12 -12.64
C TRP A 128 -16.37 19.65 -13.01
N ALA A 129 -15.16 19.11 -12.88
CA ALA A 129 -14.85 17.74 -13.25
C ALA A 129 -15.62 16.72 -12.42
N ARG A 130 -15.79 16.95 -11.11
CA ARG A 130 -16.61 16.12 -10.20
C ARG A 130 -18.03 15.89 -10.72
N MET A 131 -18.60 16.88 -11.41
CA MET A 131 -19.95 16.83 -11.96
C MET A 131 -20.01 16.21 -13.37
N HIS A 132 -18.96 16.33 -14.17
CA HIS A 132 -19.00 16.05 -15.62
C HIS A 132 -18.13 14.89 -16.08
N VAL A 133 -17.21 14.40 -15.23
CA VAL A 133 -16.24 13.36 -15.58
C VAL A 133 -16.52 12.10 -14.77
N ASN A 134 -16.20 10.95 -15.36
CA ASN A 134 -16.19 9.64 -14.69
C ASN A 134 -15.47 9.69 -13.33
N GLU A 135 -16.04 9.01 -12.34
CA GLU A 135 -15.67 9.06 -10.93
C GLU A 135 -14.24 8.56 -10.69
N GLY A 136 -13.91 7.38 -11.23
CA GLY A 136 -12.56 6.80 -11.12
C GLY A 136 -11.51 7.67 -11.82
N MET A 137 -11.82 8.18 -13.01
CA MET A 137 -10.92 9.08 -13.75
C MET A 137 -10.70 10.41 -13.01
N PHE A 138 -11.76 10.96 -12.44
CA PHE A 138 -11.73 12.19 -11.64
C PHE A 138 -10.83 12.04 -10.42
N VAL A 139 -11.04 10.99 -9.61
CA VAL A 139 -10.23 10.74 -8.40
C VAL A 139 -8.78 10.48 -8.79
N TYR A 140 -8.51 9.66 -9.82
CA TYR A 140 -7.15 9.39 -10.27
C TYR A 140 -6.39 10.66 -10.69
N ALA A 141 -7.01 11.52 -11.50
CA ALA A 141 -6.40 12.78 -11.92
C ALA A 141 -6.25 13.79 -10.78
N LEU A 142 -7.22 13.86 -9.86
CA LEU A 142 -7.16 14.71 -8.68
C LEU A 142 -6.02 14.28 -7.75
N THR A 143 -5.90 12.98 -7.46
CA THR A 143 -4.82 12.44 -6.61
C THR A 143 -3.46 12.75 -7.18
N LEU A 144 -3.26 12.55 -8.49
CA LEU A 144 -2.03 12.97 -9.16
C LEU A 144 -1.76 14.46 -9.02
N ALA A 145 -2.77 15.31 -9.22
CA ALA A 145 -2.59 16.75 -9.12
C ALA A 145 -2.24 17.18 -7.69
N VAL A 146 -2.87 16.61 -6.66
CA VAL A 146 -2.57 16.90 -5.25
C VAL A 146 -1.15 16.46 -4.88
N ILE A 147 -0.70 15.28 -5.34
CA ILE A 147 0.67 14.78 -5.08
C ILE A 147 1.73 15.71 -5.69
N HIS A 148 1.52 16.13 -6.94
CA HIS A 148 2.58 16.78 -7.72
C HIS A 148 2.58 18.31 -7.64
N ARG A 149 1.48 18.95 -7.21
CA ARG A 149 1.41 20.42 -7.14
C ARG A 149 2.10 20.96 -5.88
N GLN A 150 3.04 21.89 -6.08
CA GLN A 150 3.78 22.52 -4.99
C GLN A 150 2.89 23.26 -3.98
N ASP A 151 1.79 23.88 -4.43
CA ASP A 151 0.85 24.60 -3.57
C ASP A 151 -0.10 23.68 -2.77
N PHE A 152 0.04 22.36 -2.93
CA PHE A 152 -0.68 21.30 -2.21
C PHE A 152 0.21 20.46 -1.30
N HIS A 153 1.50 20.79 -1.13
CA HIS A 153 2.34 20.10 -0.14
C HIS A 153 1.69 20.14 1.25
N GLY A 154 1.60 18.97 1.89
CA GLY A 154 0.92 18.73 3.16
C GLY A 154 -0.59 18.44 3.04
N VAL A 155 -1.24 18.78 1.93
CA VAL A 155 -2.67 18.46 1.73
C VAL A 155 -2.82 16.96 1.51
N MET A 156 -3.69 16.34 2.30
CA MET A 156 -3.89 14.89 2.28
C MET A 156 -5.20 14.54 1.57
N LEU A 157 -5.18 13.48 0.77
CA LEU A 157 -6.39 12.82 0.33
C LEU A 157 -6.71 11.66 1.29
N PRO A 158 -7.99 11.33 1.49
CA PRO A 158 -8.37 10.10 2.17
C PRO A 158 -7.71 8.90 1.48
N ALA A 159 -7.55 7.80 2.20
CA ALA A 159 -6.99 6.61 1.60
C ALA A 159 -7.88 6.12 0.44
N ILE A 160 -7.26 5.59 -0.62
CA ILE A 160 -8.02 5.15 -1.81
C ILE A 160 -9.07 4.08 -1.47
N TYR A 161 -8.81 3.25 -0.46
CA TYR A 161 -9.75 2.25 0.06
C TYR A 161 -10.89 2.82 0.91
N GLU A 162 -10.83 4.11 1.29
CA GLU A 162 -11.94 4.83 1.91
C GLU A 162 -12.72 5.65 0.87
N ILE A 163 -12.05 6.11 -0.20
CA ILE A 163 -12.71 6.77 -1.35
C ILE A 163 -13.56 5.77 -2.15
N PHE A 164 -12.97 4.62 -2.50
CA PHE A 164 -13.63 3.53 -3.23
C PHE A 164 -13.48 2.19 -2.49
N PRO A 165 -14.21 1.96 -1.39
CA PRO A 165 -14.10 0.73 -0.61
C PRO A 165 -14.42 -0.54 -1.41
N GLN A 166 -15.24 -0.43 -2.46
CA GLN A 166 -15.63 -1.53 -3.33
C GLN A 166 -14.49 -2.09 -4.21
N PHE A 167 -13.37 -1.37 -4.35
CA PHE A 167 -12.17 -1.92 -4.98
C PHE A 167 -11.36 -2.81 -4.02
N PHE A 168 -11.69 -2.77 -2.73
CA PHE A 168 -10.91 -3.40 -1.68
C PHE A 168 -11.64 -4.50 -0.92
N PHE A 169 -12.96 -4.37 -0.78
CA PHE A 169 -13.79 -5.33 -0.07
C PHE A 169 -14.63 -6.18 -1.02
N ASN A 170 -14.88 -7.43 -0.62
CA ASN A 170 -15.72 -8.34 -1.39
C ASN A 170 -17.14 -7.80 -1.58
N SER A 171 -17.78 -8.23 -2.67
CA SER A 171 -19.12 -7.81 -3.07
C SER A 171 -20.18 -8.05 -2.00
N LYS A 172 -20.07 -9.12 -1.17
CA LYS A 172 -20.99 -9.34 -0.04
C LYS A 172 -20.99 -8.15 0.90
N PHE A 173 -19.82 -7.69 1.34
CA PHE A 173 -19.72 -6.52 2.21
C PHE A 173 -20.24 -5.25 1.52
N VAL A 174 -19.86 -5.02 0.27
CA VAL A 174 -20.29 -3.84 -0.49
C VAL A 174 -21.82 -3.77 -0.58
N TYR A 175 -22.48 -4.87 -0.95
CA TYR A 175 -23.94 -4.94 -1.00
C TYR A 175 -24.61 -4.71 0.35
N GLU A 176 -24.04 -5.23 1.45
CA GLU A 176 -24.58 -4.99 2.79
C GLU A 176 -24.40 -3.53 3.23
N ALA A 177 -23.32 -2.87 2.82
CA ALA A 177 -23.09 -1.45 3.09
C ALA A 177 -24.05 -0.55 2.29
N GLU A 178 -24.21 -0.81 0.99
CA GLU A 178 -25.11 -0.05 0.11
C GLU A 178 -26.60 -0.22 0.47
N LYS A 179 -26.97 -1.37 1.05
CA LYS A 179 -28.33 -1.64 1.55
C LYS A 179 -28.57 -1.12 2.96
N PHE A 180 -27.54 -0.65 3.65
CA PHE A 180 -27.67 -0.21 5.02
C PHE A 180 -28.58 1.01 5.11
N ASP A 181 -29.70 0.85 5.81
CA ASP A 181 -30.59 1.94 6.18
C ASP A 181 -30.78 1.95 7.70
N TYR A 182 -30.47 3.09 8.32
CA TYR A 182 -30.50 3.21 9.78
C TYR A 182 -31.88 2.97 10.39
N GLU A 183 -32.95 3.50 9.78
CA GLU A 183 -34.30 3.35 10.32
C GLU A 183 -34.76 1.89 10.25
N MET A 184 -34.45 1.22 9.15
CA MET A 184 -34.75 -0.18 8.92
C MET A 184 -33.94 -1.07 9.85
N TRP A 185 -32.63 -0.84 9.95
CA TRP A 185 -31.75 -1.55 10.88
C TRP A 185 -32.23 -1.38 12.32
N SER A 186 -32.58 -0.15 12.74
CA SER A 186 -33.08 0.11 14.10
C SER A 186 -34.42 -0.59 14.37
N LYS A 187 -35.36 -0.58 13.43
CA LYS A 187 -36.65 -1.27 13.54
C LYS A 187 -36.47 -2.78 13.55
N MET A 188 -35.60 -3.34 12.72
CA MET A 188 -35.34 -4.78 12.67
C MET A 188 -34.71 -5.28 13.96
N ASN A 189 -33.74 -4.56 14.53
CA ASN A 189 -33.21 -4.90 15.85
C ASN A 189 -34.28 -4.84 16.95
N MET A 190 -35.18 -3.86 16.89
CA MET A 190 -36.31 -3.78 17.82
C MET A 190 -37.26 -4.97 17.67
N TYR A 191 -37.65 -5.32 16.44
CA TYR A 191 -38.53 -6.46 16.17
C TYR A 191 -37.88 -7.80 16.49
N GLU A 192 -36.60 -7.98 16.20
CA GLU A 192 -35.86 -9.18 16.55
C GLU A 192 -35.80 -9.33 18.07
N LYS A 193 -35.51 -8.24 18.80
CA LYS A 193 -35.57 -8.24 20.26
C LYS A 193 -36.97 -8.59 20.78
N GLU A 194 -38.02 -7.97 20.25
CA GLU A 194 -39.41 -8.28 20.64
C GLU A 194 -39.80 -9.73 20.32
N TYR A 195 -39.41 -10.23 19.14
CA TYR A 195 -39.62 -11.61 18.70
C TYR A 195 -38.93 -12.58 19.65
N MET A 196 -37.64 -12.37 19.96
CA MET A 196 -36.88 -13.20 20.88
C MET A 196 -37.47 -13.13 22.30
N ASP A 197 -37.86 -11.94 22.78
CA ASP A 197 -38.52 -11.77 24.08
C ASP A 197 -39.82 -12.58 24.17
N VAL A 198 -40.62 -12.65 23.10
CA VAL A 198 -41.85 -13.47 23.04
C VAL A 198 -41.52 -14.97 22.93
N PHE A 199 -40.63 -15.33 22.01
CA PHE A 199 -40.21 -16.71 21.76
C PHE A 199 -39.67 -17.38 23.04
N PHE A 200 -38.87 -16.65 23.82
CA PHE A 200 -38.26 -17.17 25.05
C PHE A 200 -39.10 -16.97 26.33
N LYS A 201 -40.07 -16.04 26.36
CA LYS A 201 -40.96 -15.84 27.54
C LYS A 201 -41.85 -17.06 27.86
N GLY A 202 -42.10 -17.95 26.90
CA GLY A 202 -42.93 -19.15 27.10
C GLY A 202 -42.20 -20.36 27.69
N HIS A 203 -40.88 -20.31 27.89
CA HIS A 203 -40.08 -21.48 28.28
C HIS A 203 -39.53 -21.42 29.72
N ALA A 204 -40.00 -20.45 30.51
CA ALA A 204 -39.51 -20.24 31.88
C ALA A 204 -40.24 -21.06 32.97
N HIS A 205 -41.23 -21.91 32.64
CA HIS A 205 -41.97 -22.69 33.63
C HIS A 205 -41.98 -24.19 33.34
N GLY A 206 -41.02 -24.89 33.95
CA GLY A 206 -41.19 -26.28 34.37
C GLY A 206 -40.78 -27.34 33.35
N HIS A 207 -39.77 -28.12 33.75
CA HIS A 207 -39.23 -29.34 33.15
C HIS A 207 -38.06 -29.16 32.18
N SER A 208 -36.91 -29.60 32.70
CA SER A 208 -35.73 -30.05 31.99
C SER A 208 -36.08 -30.96 30.81
N TYR A 209 -36.23 -30.39 29.61
CA TYR A 209 -36.06 -31.10 28.34
C TYR A 209 -35.53 -30.12 27.29
N GLN A 210 -34.50 -30.60 26.60
CA GLN A 210 -33.81 -29.99 25.46
C GLN A 210 -34.77 -29.28 24.49
N TYR A 211 -34.77 -27.94 24.52
CA TYR A 211 -34.76 -27.20 23.26
C TYR A 211 -33.31 -26.81 23.00
N GLN A 212 -32.53 -27.81 22.56
CA GLN A 212 -31.48 -27.57 21.60
C GLN A 212 -32.16 -26.86 20.44
N ASN A 213 -31.92 -25.56 20.32
CA ASN A 213 -32.27 -24.81 19.13
C ASN A 213 -31.72 -25.61 17.94
N GLN A 214 -32.58 -26.07 17.04
CA GLN A 214 -32.14 -26.69 15.79
C GLN A 214 -31.33 -25.70 14.92
N TYR A 215 -31.34 -24.41 15.26
CA TYR A 215 -30.43 -23.38 14.73
C TYR A 215 -29.16 -23.13 15.59
N GLN A 216 -29.08 -23.66 16.81
CA GLN A 216 -27.85 -23.68 17.64
C GLN A 216 -27.09 -25.01 17.54
N ASP A 217 -27.75 -26.11 17.16
CA ASP A 217 -27.07 -27.37 16.83
C ASP A 217 -26.41 -27.33 15.43
N GLU A 218 -26.83 -26.44 14.52
CA GLU A 218 -26.00 -26.01 13.38
C GLU A 218 -24.86 -25.07 13.82
N GLY A 219 -25.02 -24.45 15.00
CA GLY A 219 -24.00 -23.68 15.72
C GLY A 219 -23.01 -24.56 16.50
N TYR A 220 -22.98 -25.87 16.25
CA TYR A 220 -21.73 -26.62 16.40
C TYR A 220 -20.76 -25.96 15.42
N MET A 221 -20.01 -24.95 15.88
CA MET A 221 -18.89 -24.44 15.12
C MET A 221 -18.05 -25.67 14.82
N TYR A 222 -18.07 -26.10 13.57
CA TYR A 222 -17.14 -27.08 13.06
C TYR A 222 -15.78 -26.40 13.18
N MET A 223 -15.18 -26.45 14.37
CA MET A 223 -13.88 -25.86 14.69
C MET A 223 -12.76 -26.47 13.84
N LYS A 224 -13.08 -27.52 13.07
CA LYS A 224 -12.20 -28.09 12.06
C LYS A 224 -11.96 -27.14 10.88
N ASP A 225 -12.90 -26.25 10.55
CA ASP A 225 -12.81 -25.31 9.42
C ASP A 225 -12.63 -23.85 9.86
N TRP A 226 -12.45 -23.63 11.15
CA TRP A 226 -12.27 -22.31 11.74
C TRP A 226 -10.85 -21.78 11.45
N LYS A 227 -10.78 -20.51 11.03
CA LYS A 227 -9.54 -19.80 10.66
C LYS A 227 -9.42 -18.51 11.48
N MET A 228 -8.20 -18.11 11.84
CA MET A 228 -7.93 -16.94 12.71
C MET A 228 -8.66 -15.69 12.25
N TRP A 229 -8.55 -15.39 10.96
CA TRP A 229 -9.19 -14.25 10.35
C TRP A 229 -10.72 -14.33 10.29
N GLN A 230 -11.37 -15.43 10.71
CA GLN A 230 -12.83 -15.55 10.87
C GLN A 230 -13.29 -15.47 12.34
N TRP A 231 -12.54 -14.73 13.17
CA TRP A 231 -12.78 -14.55 14.61
C TRP A 231 -14.24 -14.18 14.96
N TRP A 232 -14.92 -13.41 14.12
CA TRP A 232 -16.30 -12.96 14.36
C TRP A 232 -17.31 -14.10 14.45
N LYS A 233 -17.02 -15.26 13.82
CA LYS A 233 -17.89 -16.44 13.90
C LYS A 233 -18.06 -16.88 15.35
N LEU A 234 -16.99 -16.80 16.15
CA LEU A 234 -16.97 -17.16 17.57
C LEU A 234 -17.84 -16.23 18.42
N MET A 235 -17.95 -14.98 17.98
CA MET A 235 -18.72 -13.94 18.63
C MET A 235 -20.16 -13.85 18.10
N GLY A 236 -20.53 -14.59 17.05
CA GLY A 236 -21.87 -14.47 16.44
C GLY A 236 -22.09 -13.18 15.66
N LEU A 237 -21.02 -12.48 15.26
CA LEU A 237 -21.08 -11.18 14.57
C LEU A 237 -21.12 -11.33 13.03
N GLY A 238 -21.34 -12.55 12.53
CA GLY A 238 -21.42 -12.80 11.09
C GLY A 238 -22.68 -12.19 10.47
N GLU A 239 -22.55 -11.70 9.23
CA GLU A 239 -23.65 -11.42 8.30
C GLU A 239 -24.52 -10.18 8.59
N HIS A 240 -24.29 -9.44 9.66
CA HIS A 240 -25.08 -8.25 9.99
C HIS A 240 -24.22 -7.09 10.52
N TRP A 241 -24.70 -5.87 10.28
CA TRP A 241 -24.19 -4.66 10.90
C TRP A 241 -24.51 -4.65 12.39
N TYR A 242 -23.54 -4.29 13.23
CA TYR A 242 -23.73 -4.08 14.67
C TYR A 242 -23.20 -2.71 15.07
N SER A 243 -23.75 -2.14 16.15
CA SER A 243 -23.32 -0.85 16.70
C SER A 243 -22.84 -0.99 18.13
N GLU A 244 -21.80 -0.26 18.49
CA GLU A 244 -21.19 -0.27 19.82
C GLU A 244 -20.71 1.12 20.23
N HIS A 245 -20.68 1.41 21.52
CA HIS A 245 -20.19 2.69 22.06
C HIS A 245 -18.69 2.60 22.38
N LYS A 246 -17.87 2.36 21.35
CA LYS A 246 -16.43 2.07 21.49
C LYS A 246 -15.60 2.68 20.36
N PHE A 247 -14.28 2.55 20.48
CA PHE A 247 -13.31 3.19 19.60
C PHE A 247 -12.98 2.35 18.36
N ILE A 248 -12.55 3.03 17.29
CA ILE A 248 -12.05 2.44 16.04
C ILE A 248 -10.78 1.64 16.36
N LEU A 249 -10.69 0.40 15.87
CA LEU A 249 -9.50 -0.44 16.06
C LEU A 249 -8.48 -0.20 14.95
N ARG A 250 -7.22 0.07 15.32
CA ARG A 250 -6.05 0.13 14.43
C ARG A 250 -4.77 0.03 15.23
N GLU A 251 -3.63 -0.17 14.57
CA GLU A 251 -2.37 -0.48 15.27
C GLU A 251 -1.85 0.65 16.17
N ASN A 252 -2.10 1.91 15.82
CA ASN A 252 -1.68 3.09 16.58
C ASN A 252 -2.81 3.67 17.46
N ILE A 253 -3.90 2.94 17.69
CA ILE A 253 -5.07 3.45 18.43
C ILE A 253 -4.75 3.90 19.86
N TYR A 254 -3.69 3.35 20.47
CA TYR A 254 -3.22 3.76 21.80
C TYR A 254 -2.72 5.20 21.86
N GLU A 255 -2.36 5.78 20.71
CA GLU A 255 -1.97 7.18 20.55
C GLU A 255 -3.20 8.10 20.58
N PHE A 256 -4.36 7.62 20.12
CA PHE A 256 -5.58 8.43 19.94
C PHE A 256 -6.63 8.24 21.04
N ASN A 257 -6.79 7.03 21.58
CA ASN A 257 -7.90 6.73 22.49
C ASN A 257 -7.81 7.47 23.86
N GLN A 258 -6.65 8.03 24.19
CA GLN A 258 -6.43 8.89 25.36
C GLN A 258 -6.66 10.37 25.06
N ASP A 259 -6.76 10.77 23.79
CA ASP A 259 -7.00 12.15 23.42
C ASP A 259 -8.45 12.56 23.72
N THR A 260 -8.60 13.49 24.65
CA THR A 260 -9.90 14.09 25.02
C THR A 260 -10.65 14.70 23.83
N LYS A 261 -9.95 15.19 22.80
CA LYS A 261 -10.54 15.76 21.58
C LYS A 261 -11.11 14.66 20.70
N TRP A 262 -10.35 13.59 20.50
CA TRP A 262 -10.81 12.41 19.78
C TRP A 262 -12.05 11.78 20.44
N GLN A 263 -12.06 11.70 21.79
CA GLN A 263 -13.22 11.20 22.53
C GLN A 263 -14.47 12.08 22.35
N GLN A 264 -14.31 13.40 22.16
CA GLN A 264 -15.42 14.30 21.84
C GLN A 264 -15.96 14.03 20.44
N ILE A 265 -15.08 13.85 19.44
CA ILE A 265 -15.46 13.51 18.06
C ILE A 265 -16.33 12.25 18.04
N MET A 266 -15.86 11.19 18.69
CA MET A 266 -16.51 9.88 18.66
C MET A 266 -17.80 9.79 19.48
N LYS A 267 -18.09 10.79 20.32
CA LYS A 267 -19.30 10.79 21.14
C LYS A 267 -20.56 11.07 20.32
N ASP A 268 -20.45 11.95 19.34
CA ASP A 268 -21.59 12.41 18.54
C ASP A 268 -21.74 11.62 17.23
N LEU A 269 -20.69 10.91 16.80
CA LEU A 269 -20.69 10.03 15.64
C LEU A 269 -21.38 8.70 15.94
N LYS A 270 -22.39 8.33 15.14
CA LYS A 270 -22.97 6.99 15.17
C LYS A 270 -22.16 6.07 14.28
N VAL A 271 -21.70 4.95 14.83
CA VAL A 271 -20.81 4.04 14.13
C VAL A 271 -21.41 2.64 14.09
N TRP A 272 -21.32 2.00 12.92
CA TRP A 272 -21.65 0.60 12.73
C TRP A 272 -20.46 -0.15 12.16
N TRP A 273 -20.32 -1.39 12.57
CA TRP A 273 -19.26 -2.28 12.13
C TRP A 273 -19.86 -3.52 11.48
N MET A 274 -19.15 -4.04 10.48
CA MET A 274 -19.41 -5.36 9.93
C MET A 274 -18.07 -6.07 9.71
N PRO A 275 -17.93 -7.34 10.14
CA PRO A 275 -16.69 -8.07 9.92
C PRO A 275 -16.56 -8.45 8.43
N VAL A 276 -15.34 -8.38 7.89
CA VAL A 276 -15.06 -8.68 6.49
C VAL A 276 -14.02 -9.77 6.35
N ASP A 277 -14.32 -10.77 5.52
CA ASP A 277 -13.42 -11.87 5.17
C ASP A 277 -12.65 -11.57 3.89
N TYR A 278 -11.51 -12.23 3.75
CA TYR A 278 -10.76 -12.30 2.50
C TYR A 278 -11.48 -13.22 1.50
N THR A 279 -11.25 -13.00 0.20
CA THR A 279 -11.95 -13.74 -0.85
C THR A 279 -11.60 -15.22 -0.81
N ARG A 280 -12.62 -16.06 -1.03
CA ARG A 280 -12.49 -17.52 -1.13
C ARG A 280 -13.58 -18.06 -2.02
N ASP A 281 -13.27 -18.32 -3.28
CA ASP A 281 -14.13 -19.12 -4.14
C ASP A 281 -13.74 -20.60 -4.01
N LEU A 282 -14.69 -21.42 -3.54
CA LEU A 282 -14.51 -22.86 -3.41
C LEU A 282 -14.39 -23.57 -4.77
N ASN A 283 -14.93 -22.99 -5.85
CA ASN A 283 -14.94 -23.61 -7.17
C ASN A 283 -13.61 -23.49 -7.90
N ILE A 284 -12.85 -22.42 -7.65
CA ILE A 284 -11.53 -22.19 -8.25
C ILE A 284 -10.39 -22.16 -7.21
N TYR A 285 -10.68 -22.57 -5.98
CA TYR A 285 -9.72 -22.60 -4.88
C TYR A 285 -8.41 -23.28 -5.30
N ASN A 286 -7.30 -22.62 -4.98
CA ASN A 286 -5.95 -23.12 -5.25
C ASN A 286 -5.01 -22.75 -4.08
N GLU A 287 -3.71 -23.06 -4.19
CA GLU A 287 -2.76 -22.80 -3.11
C GLU A 287 -2.64 -21.31 -2.77
N GLU A 288 -2.70 -20.44 -3.78
CA GLU A 288 -2.59 -18.99 -3.64
C GLU A 288 -3.77 -18.38 -2.87
N SER A 289 -4.92 -19.07 -2.87
CA SER A 289 -6.10 -18.66 -2.07
C SER A 289 -5.80 -18.59 -0.56
N LYS A 290 -4.74 -19.25 -0.07
CA LYS A 290 -4.30 -19.14 1.34
C LYS A 290 -3.56 -17.84 1.64
N LEU A 291 -3.02 -17.16 0.62
CA LEU A 291 -2.28 -15.90 0.74
C LEU A 291 -3.18 -14.67 0.59
N SER A 292 -4.49 -14.84 0.46
CA SER A 292 -5.45 -13.74 0.30
C SER A 292 -5.37 -12.69 1.42
N TYR A 293 -4.99 -13.09 2.64
CA TYR A 293 -4.78 -12.12 3.73
C TYR A 293 -3.66 -11.11 3.45
N PHE A 294 -2.69 -11.49 2.62
CA PHE A 294 -1.56 -10.67 2.20
C PHE A 294 -1.86 -9.99 0.87
N THR A 295 -2.29 -10.74 -0.15
CA THR A 295 -2.51 -10.19 -1.50
C THR A 295 -3.70 -9.24 -1.58
N GLU A 296 -4.67 -9.35 -0.66
CA GLU A 296 -5.83 -8.46 -0.56
C GLU A 296 -5.74 -7.47 0.60
N ASP A 297 -4.58 -7.40 1.27
CA ASP A 297 -4.34 -6.39 2.29
C ASP A 297 -4.50 -4.98 1.68
N LEU A 298 -5.28 -4.13 2.37
CA LEU A 298 -5.61 -2.79 1.88
C LEU A 298 -4.38 -1.90 1.75
N GLY A 299 -3.44 -2.00 2.69
CA GLY A 299 -2.18 -1.26 2.67
C GLY A 299 -1.26 -1.73 1.55
N TRP A 300 -1.17 -3.05 1.33
CA TRP A 300 -0.39 -3.65 0.24
C TRP A 300 -0.83 -3.14 -1.14
N ASN A 301 -2.14 -3.19 -1.41
CA ASN A 301 -2.71 -2.72 -2.67
C ASN A 301 -2.65 -1.19 -2.80
N ALA A 302 -2.89 -0.45 -1.71
CA ALA A 302 -2.77 1.00 -1.72
C ALA A 302 -1.34 1.47 -1.97
N TYR A 303 -0.33 0.79 -1.43
CA TYR A 303 1.08 1.10 -1.67
C TYR A 303 1.41 1.10 -3.17
N TRP A 304 0.98 0.07 -3.90
CA TRP A 304 1.20 -0.02 -5.33
C TRP A 304 0.40 1.01 -6.12
N TYR A 305 -0.83 1.32 -5.72
CA TYR A 305 -1.58 2.44 -6.26
C TYR A 305 -0.78 3.75 -6.14
N TYR A 306 -0.37 4.13 -4.93
CA TYR A 306 0.33 5.39 -4.69
C TYR A 306 1.69 5.46 -5.38
N LEU A 307 2.47 4.38 -5.39
CA LEU A 307 3.74 4.33 -6.12
C LEU A 307 3.56 4.63 -7.62
N ASN A 308 2.52 4.08 -8.24
CA ASN A 308 2.22 4.35 -9.65
C ASN A 308 1.66 5.75 -9.91
N LEU A 309 1.21 6.47 -8.88
CA LEU A 309 0.86 7.89 -8.99
C LEU A 309 2.08 8.80 -8.74
N ASP A 310 2.91 8.47 -7.75
CA ASP A 310 4.18 9.15 -7.48
C ASP A 310 5.09 9.12 -8.73
N TYR A 311 5.19 7.96 -9.39
CA TYR A 311 6.01 7.77 -10.60
C TYR A 311 5.19 7.41 -11.85
N SER A 312 4.06 8.10 -12.05
CA SER A 312 3.12 7.84 -13.15
C SER A 312 3.77 7.84 -14.53
N PHE A 313 3.51 6.77 -15.29
CA PHE A 313 4.15 6.46 -16.57
C PHE A 313 4.03 7.57 -17.63
N PHE A 314 3.06 8.49 -17.52
CA PHE A 314 2.89 9.58 -18.48
C PHE A 314 3.43 10.95 -18.03
N LEU A 315 3.93 11.07 -16.79
CA LEU A 315 4.63 12.25 -16.29
C LEU A 315 6.10 12.17 -16.70
N ASP A 316 6.65 13.25 -17.27
CA ASP A 316 8.05 13.26 -17.73
C ASP A 316 9.03 13.61 -16.61
N GLY A 317 10.20 12.98 -16.63
CA GLY A 317 11.18 13.12 -15.56
C GLY A 317 11.82 14.51 -15.45
N THR A 318 11.66 15.39 -16.45
CA THR A 318 12.24 16.74 -16.40
C THR A 318 11.28 17.75 -15.78
N THR A 319 10.02 17.78 -16.21
CA THR A 319 9.00 18.70 -15.68
C THR A 319 8.69 18.41 -14.21
N PHE A 320 8.65 17.13 -13.84
CA PHE A 320 8.26 16.65 -12.51
C PHE A 320 9.45 16.27 -11.62
N GLY A 321 10.69 16.49 -12.09
CA GLY A 321 11.89 16.14 -11.34
C GLY A 321 12.15 14.65 -11.14
N LEU A 322 11.30 13.74 -11.65
CA LEU A 322 11.39 12.30 -11.39
C LEU A 322 12.73 11.68 -11.81
N LYS A 323 13.44 12.28 -12.77
CA LYS A 323 14.79 11.81 -13.16
C LYS A 323 15.82 11.94 -12.03
N ASN A 324 15.59 12.86 -11.08
CA ASN A 324 16.47 13.08 -9.94
C ASN A 324 16.42 11.90 -8.95
N ASP A 325 15.34 11.11 -8.99
CA ASP A 325 15.14 9.96 -8.10
C ASP A 325 15.61 8.63 -8.73
N ARG A 326 16.30 8.66 -9.89
CA ARG A 326 16.70 7.45 -10.65
C ARG A 326 15.49 6.55 -10.94
N ARG A 327 14.45 7.17 -11.51
CA ARG A 327 13.10 6.60 -11.71
C ARG A 327 13.10 5.16 -12.21
N GLY A 328 13.84 4.87 -13.28
CA GLY A 328 13.87 3.55 -13.90
C GLY A 328 14.46 2.50 -12.96
N GLU A 329 15.56 2.83 -12.30
CA GLU A 329 16.18 1.96 -11.29
C GLU A 329 15.26 1.74 -10.09
N LEU A 330 14.70 2.82 -9.55
CA LEU A 330 13.82 2.81 -8.40
C LEU A 330 12.58 1.95 -8.64
N TRP A 331 11.96 2.06 -9.81
CA TRP A 331 10.77 1.28 -10.14
C TRP A 331 11.10 -0.21 -10.23
N LEU A 332 12.19 -0.59 -10.91
CA LEU A 332 12.64 -1.99 -10.99
C LEU A 332 13.01 -2.55 -9.61
N TYR A 333 13.74 -1.78 -8.82
CA TYR A 333 14.07 -2.15 -7.44
C TYR A 333 12.80 -2.36 -6.61
N THR A 334 11.82 -1.46 -6.69
CA THR A 334 10.57 -1.60 -5.94
C THR A 334 9.80 -2.85 -6.35
N VAL A 335 9.72 -3.15 -7.65
CA VAL A 335 9.10 -4.41 -8.13
C VAL A 335 9.87 -5.62 -7.57
N HIS A 336 11.20 -5.60 -7.59
CA HIS A 336 12.03 -6.67 -7.02
C HIS A 336 11.79 -6.85 -5.50
N GLN A 337 11.71 -5.77 -4.74
CA GLN A 337 11.43 -5.81 -3.30
C GLN A 337 10.04 -6.39 -3.01
N LEU A 338 9.01 -6.00 -3.79
CA LEU A 338 7.66 -6.55 -3.66
C LEU A 338 7.60 -8.06 -3.96
N LEU A 339 8.31 -8.52 -4.99
CA LEU A 339 8.40 -9.96 -5.30
C LEU A 339 9.16 -10.73 -4.23
N SER A 340 10.24 -10.17 -3.70
CA SER A 340 10.99 -10.77 -2.58
C SER A 340 10.10 -10.93 -1.36
N ARG A 341 9.35 -9.88 -1.02
CA ARG A 341 8.38 -9.92 0.08
C ARG A 341 7.27 -10.95 -0.13
N TYR A 342 6.71 -11.01 -1.34
CA TYR A 342 5.71 -12.02 -1.70
C TYR A 342 6.27 -13.45 -1.63
N TYR A 343 7.50 -13.67 -2.11
CA TYR A 343 8.17 -14.96 -2.03
C TYR A 343 8.39 -15.43 -0.58
N MET A 344 8.75 -14.52 0.33
CA MET A 344 8.82 -14.84 1.75
C MET A 344 7.45 -15.25 2.32
N GLU A 345 6.36 -14.61 1.89
CA GLU A 345 5.01 -15.02 2.29
C GLU A 345 4.66 -16.41 1.73
N ARG A 346 5.03 -16.72 0.49
CA ARG A 346 4.88 -18.07 -0.09
C ARG A 346 5.58 -19.13 0.76
N LEU A 347 6.85 -18.89 1.10
CA LEU A 347 7.63 -19.81 1.94
C LEU A 347 7.00 -20.01 3.33
N SER A 348 6.32 -18.99 3.89
CA SER A 348 5.63 -19.14 5.19
C SER A 348 4.53 -20.22 5.17
N HIS A 349 3.96 -20.51 4.00
CA HIS A 349 2.96 -21.56 3.78
C HIS A 349 3.56 -22.85 3.19
N GLY A 350 4.87 -22.94 3.07
CA GLY A 350 5.57 -24.06 2.44
C GLY A 350 5.39 -24.10 0.92
N TYR A 351 5.04 -22.98 0.29
CA TYR A 351 4.99 -22.87 -1.16
C TYR A 351 6.36 -22.54 -1.71
N GLY A 352 6.63 -23.03 -2.93
CA GLY A 352 7.91 -22.82 -3.59
C GLY A 352 8.09 -21.43 -4.16
N THR A 353 9.06 -21.29 -5.05
CA THR A 353 9.30 -20.06 -5.81
C THR A 353 8.04 -19.58 -6.54
N ILE A 354 8.01 -18.28 -6.87
CA ILE A 354 6.94 -17.70 -7.72
C ILE A 354 6.99 -18.43 -9.07
N PRO A 355 5.87 -19.01 -9.56
CA PRO A 355 5.89 -19.73 -10.83
C PRO A 355 6.29 -18.84 -12.01
N GLU A 356 6.85 -19.43 -13.06
CA GLU A 356 7.19 -18.73 -14.28
C GLU A 356 5.93 -18.33 -15.06
N PHE A 357 5.93 -17.13 -15.61
CA PHE A 357 4.86 -16.66 -16.48
C PHE A 357 5.06 -17.16 -17.92
N SER A 358 3.99 -17.58 -18.57
CA SER A 358 4.00 -17.95 -19.98
C SER A 358 2.81 -17.35 -20.72
N TRP A 359 3.07 -16.85 -21.93
CA TRP A 359 2.03 -16.42 -22.87
C TRP A 359 1.35 -17.57 -23.60
N PHE A 360 2.02 -18.73 -23.67
CA PHE A 360 1.68 -19.86 -24.56
C PHE A 360 1.36 -21.15 -23.81
N HIS A 361 1.32 -21.08 -22.48
CA HIS A 361 0.98 -22.22 -21.62
C HIS A 361 -0.15 -21.81 -20.69
N GLU A 362 -0.84 -22.83 -20.17
CA GLU A 362 -1.86 -22.62 -19.15
C GLU A 362 -1.25 -22.02 -17.88
N ILE A 363 -1.97 -21.06 -17.30
CA ILE A 363 -1.67 -20.54 -15.98
C ILE A 363 -2.49 -21.34 -14.98
N GLU A 364 -1.81 -22.20 -14.21
CA GLU A 364 -2.43 -23.12 -13.25
C GLU A 364 -3.30 -22.40 -12.22
N MET A 365 -2.79 -21.33 -11.62
CA MET A 365 -3.48 -20.60 -10.55
C MET A 365 -4.43 -19.56 -11.15
N GLY A 366 -5.74 -19.81 -11.03
CA GLY A 366 -6.81 -18.86 -11.31
C GLY A 366 -7.07 -17.90 -10.14
N TYR A 367 -7.98 -16.94 -10.36
CA TYR A 367 -8.39 -15.96 -9.36
C TYR A 367 -9.80 -15.43 -9.63
N ASP A 368 -10.62 -15.36 -8.57
CA ASP A 368 -11.95 -14.73 -8.56
C ASP A 368 -11.88 -13.63 -7.51
N PRO A 369 -11.88 -12.36 -7.93
CA PRO A 369 -11.75 -11.24 -7.02
C PRO A 369 -12.98 -11.08 -6.11
N GLN A 370 -14.14 -11.65 -6.48
CA GLN A 370 -15.42 -11.41 -5.79
C GLN A 370 -15.73 -9.91 -5.61
N LEU A 371 -15.12 -9.04 -6.42
CA LEU A 371 -15.30 -7.60 -6.41
C LEU A 371 -16.46 -7.20 -7.31
N ILE A 372 -17.04 -6.05 -6.99
CA ILE A 372 -18.06 -5.42 -7.81
C ILE A 372 -17.67 -3.96 -8.05
N TYR A 373 -17.90 -3.50 -9.27
CA TYR A 373 -17.75 -2.09 -9.59
C TYR A 373 -19.01 -1.32 -9.17
N TYR A 374 -18.90 -0.01 -8.96
CA TYR A 374 -20.03 0.81 -8.45
C TYR A 374 -21.25 0.87 -9.39
N ASN A 375 -21.13 0.42 -10.64
CA ASN A 375 -22.26 0.23 -11.55
C ASN A 375 -22.96 -1.13 -11.39
N GLY A 376 -22.57 -1.94 -10.41
CA GLY A 376 -23.11 -3.26 -10.15
C GLY A 376 -22.53 -4.38 -11.01
N ILE A 377 -21.58 -4.09 -11.91
CA ILE A 377 -20.93 -5.11 -12.73
C ILE A 377 -19.81 -5.78 -11.92
N GLY A 378 -19.85 -7.11 -11.84
CA GLY A 378 -18.80 -7.89 -11.20
C GLY A 378 -17.48 -7.85 -11.98
N TYR A 379 -16.36 -7.92 -11.28
CA TYR A 379 -15.06 -8.08 -11.92
C TYR A 379 -14.96 -9.46 -12.59
N SER A 380 -14.32 -9.52 -13.75
CA SER A 380 -14.05 -10.79 -14.43
C SER A 380 -13.10 -11.66 -13.61
N TYR A 381 -13.34 -12.97 -13.59
CA TYR A 381 -12.49 -13.96 -12.94
C TYR A 381 -11.71 -14.78 -13.97
N ARG A 382 -10.62 -15.42 -13.52
CA ARG A 382 -9.80 -16.34 -14.31
C ARG A 382 -9.84 -17.71 -13.66
N LYS A 383 -10.31 -18.73 -14.39
CA LYS A 383 -10.31 -20.12 -13.88
C LYS A 383 -8.89 -20.67 -13.73
N ASN A 384 -8.72 -21.73 -12.94
CA ASN A 384 -7.48 -22.51 -12.91
C ASN A 384 -7.20 -23.10 -14.30
N TYR A 385 -5.91 -23.26 -14.63
CA TYR A 385 -5.43 -23.78 -15.93
C TYR A 385 -5.97 -22.98 -17.12
N TYR A 386 -5.92 -21.65 -17.02
CA TYR A 386 -6.38 -20.75 -18.09
C TYR A 386 -5.29 -20.54 -19.14
N GLU A 387 -5.62 -20.79 -20.41
CA GLU A 387 -4.73 -20.56 -21.55
C GLU A 387 -4.99 -19.19 -22.17
N LEU A 388 -3.96 -18.34 -22.21
CA LEU A 388 -4.05 -16.98 -22.73
C LEU A 388 -4.15 -16.92 -24.27
N GLU A 389 -3.46 -17.81 -24.98
CA GLU A 389 -3.29 -17.72 -26.44
C GLU A 389 -4.56 -18.04 -27.24
N THR A 390 -5.31 -19.08 -26.86
CA THR A 390 -6.33 -19.73 -27.73
C THR A 390 -7.41 -18.77 -28.24
N TYR A 391 -7.76 -17.76 -27.43
CA TYR A 391 -8.86 -16.83 -27.71
C TYR A 391 -8.44 -15.35 -27.68
N GLY A 392 -7.14 -15.07 -27.56
CA GLY A 392 -6.65 -13.70 -27.36
C GLY A 392 -6.44 -12.90 -28.65
N ASN A 393 -6.26 -11.59 -28.51
CA ASN A 393 -5.88 -10.69 -29.61
C ASN A 393 -4.43 -10.96 -30.07
N PHE A 394 -4.26 -11.74 -31.13
CA PHE A 394 -2.94 -12.12 -31.67
C PHE A 394 -2.07 -10.92 -32.09
N GLU A 395 -2.66 -9.84 -32.60
CA GLU A 395 -1.90 -8.63 -32.97
C GLU A 395 -1.31 -7.96 -31.72
N MET A 396 -2.08 -7.90 -30.63
CA MET A 396 -1.60 -7.38 -29.36
C MET A 396 -0.53 -8.28 -28.75
N LEU A 397 -0.74 -9.59 -28.80
CA LEU A 397 0.23 -10.58 -28.32
C LEU A 397 1.57 -10.48 -29.07
N ASP A 398 1.56 -10.31 -30.39
CA ASP A 398 2.78 -10.12 -31.19
C ASP A 398 3.53 -8.84 -30.79
N LYS A 399 2.82 -7.74 -30.50
CA LYS A 399 3.45 -6.50 -30.00
C LYS A 399 4.10 -6.69 -28.63
N ILE A 400 3.42 -7.39 -27.72
CA ILE A 400 3.92 -7.64 -26.36
C ILE A 400 5.14 -8.57 -26.39
N THR A 401 5.01 -9.72 -27.03
CA THR A 401 6.08 -10.72 -27.11
C THR A 401 7.25 -10.21 -27.97
N GLY A 402 6.96 -9.42 -29.01
CA GLY A 402 7.94 -8.71 -29.82
C GLY A 402 8.74 -7.68 -29.01
N PHE A 403 8.10 -6.96 -28.07
CA PHE A 403 8.80 -6.11 -27.11
C PHE A 403 9.75 -6.93 -26.23
N MET A 404 9.24 -7.99 -25.58
CA MET A 404 10.05 -8.83 -24.67
C MET A 404 11.27 -9.42 -25.40
N LYS A 405 11.09 -9.89 -26.63
CA LYS A 405 12.20 -10.36 -27.46
C LYS A 405 13.23 -9.26 -27.75
N ARG A 406 12.79 -8.03 -28.06
CA ARG A 406 13.69 -6.91 -28.33
C ARG A 406 14.50 -6.51 -27.10
N ILE A 407 13.86 -6.38 -25.92
CA ILE A 407 14.58 -5.97 -24.72
C ILE A 407 15.62 -7.01 -24.30
N HIS A 408 15.29 -8.30 -24.37
CA HIS A 408 16.27 -9.37 -24.12
C HIS A 408 17.46 -9.31 -25.09
N ASN A 409 17.20 -9.10 -26.39
CA ASN A 409 18.28 -8.95 -27.38
C ASN A 409 19.16 -7.73 -27.11
N ILE A 410 18.56 -6.61 -26.70
CA ILE A 410 19.30 -5.37 -26.36
C ILE A 410 20.25 -5.61 -25.18
N VAL A 411 19.75 -6.25 -24.13
CA VAL A 411 20.57 -6.62 -22.95
C VAL A 411 21.71 -7.57 -23.35
N ASP A 412 21.44 -8.56 -24.20
CA ASP A 412 22.44 -9.53 -24.66
C ASP A 412 23.54 -8.88 -25.51
N MET A 413 23.15 -8.00 -26.45
CA MET A 413 24.09 -7.28 -27.31
C MET A 413 24.99 -6.33 -26.53
N GLY A 414 24.52 -5.81 -25.38
CA GLY A 414 25.29 -4.93 -24.52
C GLY A 414 25.35 -3.48 -24.96
N TYR A 415 24.57 -3.12 -25.98
CA TYR A 415 24.41 -1.74 -26.40
C TYR A 415 23.03 -1.54 -27.00
N TYR A 416 22.57 -0.29 -27.00
CA TYR A 416 21.35 0.13 -27.67
C TYR A 416 21.64 1.28 -28.62
N LYS A 417 21.18 1.17 -29.87
CA LYS A 417 21.22 2.26 -30.84
C LYS A 417 19.84 2.90 -30.93
N THR A 418 19.74 4.15 -30.51
CA THR A 418 18.50 4.94 -30.59
C THR A 418 18.15 5.29 -32.04
N ALA A 419 16.91 5.71 -32.30
CA ALA A 419 16.46 6.09 -33.64
C ALA A 419 17.26 7.26 -34.27
N ASP A 420 17.78 8.18 -33.46
CA ASP A 420 18.64 9.29 -33.89
C ASP A 420 20.12 8.88 -34.05
N GLY A 421 20.44 7.61 -33.79
CA GLY A 421 21.75 7.02 -34.04
C GLY A 421 22.73 7.09 -32.87
N HIS A 422 22.31 7.59 -31.71
CA HIS A 422 23.10 7.57 -30.49
C HIS A 422 23.29 6.13 -29.98
N MET A 423 24.48 5.84 -29.46
CA MET A 423 24.85 4.51 -28.97
C MET A 423 24.96 4.56 -27.45
N ILE A 424 24.16 3.73 -26.79
CA ILE A 424 24.12 3.60 -25.34
C ILE A 424 24.80 2.29 -24.97
N ASP A 425 25.79 2.39 -24.10
CA ASP A 425 26.53 1.24 -23.59
C ASP A 425 25.79 0.64 -22.39
N LEU A 426 25.35 -0.61 -22.52
CA LEU A 426 24.63 -1.33 -21.47
C LEU A 426 25.55 -2.19 -20.59
N ARG A 427 26.88 -1.98 -20.66
CA ARG A 427 27.86 -2.58 -19.75
C ARG A 427 28.26 -1.63 -18.61
N LYS A 428 27.39 -0.66 -18.32
CA LYS A 428 27.56 0.36 -17.29
C LYS A 428 26.39 0.30 -16.30
N PRO A 429 26.62 0.41 -14.98
CA PRO A 429 25.55 0.34 -13.98
C PRO A 429 24.44 1.36 -14.20
N GLU A 430 24.79 2.59 -14.58
CA GLU A 430 23.86 3.71 -14.76
C GLU A 430 22.86 3.45 -15.90
N SER A 431 23.17 2.52 -16.80
CA SER A 431 22.29 2.15 -17.90
C SER A 431 21.04 1.37 -17.46
N VAL A 432 20.97 0.96 -16.19
CA VAL A 432 19.74 0.42 -15.58
C VAL A 432 18.56 1.38 -15.73
N GLU A 433 18.82 2.70 -15.71
CA GLU A 433 17.80 3.72 -15.87
C GLU A 433 17.06 3.58 -17.22
N PHE A 434 17.78 3.27 -18.30
CA PHE A 434 17.16 3.04 -19.61
C PHE A 434 16.33 1.76 -19.62
N ILE A 435 16.83 0.69 -19.00
CA ILE A 435 16.10 -0.58 -18.89
C ILE A 435 14.81 -0.38 -18.09
N GLY A 436 14.88 0.29 -16.94
CA GLY A 436 13.72 0.59 -16.11
C GLY A 436 12.68 1.43 -16.83
N ASN A 437 13.11 2.48 -17.55
CA ASN A 437 12.19 3.31 -18.34
C ASN A 437 11.50 2.53 -19.46
N MET A 438 12.24 1.66 -20.17
CA MET A 438 11.67 0.77 -21.19
C MET A 438 10.69 -0.27 -20.59
N MET A 439 11.02 -0.85 -19.44
CA MET A 439 10.19 -1.86 -18.78
C MET A 439 8.92 -1.27 -18.15
N GLN A 440 9.00 -0.11 -17.51
CA GLN A 440 7.78 0.58 -17.03
C GLN A 440 6.91 1.06 -18.21
N GLY A 441 7.51 1.28 -19.38
CA GLY A 441 6.84 1.87 -20.53
C GLY A 441 6.49 3.34 -20.32
N ASN A 442 7.31 4.06 -19.55
CA ASN A 442 7.03 5.45 -19.25
C ASN A 442 7.40 6.40 -20.40
N ILE A 443 7.03 7.68 -20.27
CA ILE A 443 7.27 8.71 -21.30
C ILE A 443 8.75 9.07 -21.50
N ASP A 444 9.60 8.72 -20.53
CA ASP A 444 11.06 8.91 -20.58
C ASP A 444 11.75 7.75 -21.31
N ALA A 445 11.03 6.67 -21.62
CA ALA A 445 11.52 5.60 -22.47
C ALA A 445 11.93 6.14 -23.85
N MET A 446 13.08 5.67 -24.33
CA MET A 446 13.58 5.97 -25.67
C MET A 446 12.66 5.35 -26.73
N ASP A 447 12.73 5.84 -27.97
CA ASP A 447 12.00 5.27 -29.11
C ASP A 447 10.53 4.91 -28.80
N LYS A 448 9.82 5.93 -28.31
CA LYS A 448 8.46 5.89 -27.72
C LYS A 448 7.45 5.04 -28.45
N MET A 449 7.56 4.94 -29.78
CA MET A 449 6.66 4.13 -30.60
C MET A 449 6.63 2.66 -30.17
N PHE A 450 7.77 2.11 -29.72
CA PHE A 450 7.89 0.70 -29.36
C PHE A 450 7.77 0.45 -27.86
N TYR A 451 8.38 1.28 -27.02
CA TYR A 451 8.56 0.96 -25.61
C TYR A 451 7.50 1.56 -24.68
N GLN A 452 6.73 2.55 -25.12
CA GLN A 452 5.81 3.23 -24.21
C GLN A 452 4.53 2.43 -23.88
N PHE A 453 4.08 1.53 -24.75
CA PHE A 453 2.74 0.95 -24.62
C PHE A 453 2.70 -0.54 -24.35
N TRP A 454 3.84 -1.25 -24.37
CA TRP A 454 3.86 -2.72 -24.23
C TRP A 454 3.24 -3.15 -22.89
N TYR A 455 3.60 -2.48 -21.79
CA TYR A 455 3.15 -2.79 -20.43
C TYR A 455 1.64 -2.61 -20.30
N MET A 456 1.11 -1.52 -20.86
CA MET A 456 -0.32 -1.26 -20.92
C MET A 456 -1.03 -2.28 -21.82
N PHE A 457 -0.45 -2.66 -22.96
CA PHE A 457 -0.99 -3.70 -23.83
C PHE A 457 -1.03 -5.06 -23.14
N ALA A 458 -0.04 -5.42 -22.33
CA ALA A 458 -0.06 -6.66 -21.55
C ALA A 458 -1.28 -6.71 -20.62
N HIS A 459 -1.55 -5.64 -19.89
CA HIS A 459 -2.70 -5.57 -18.98
C HIS A 459 -4.05 -5.50 -19.73
N MET A 460 -4.12 -4.79 -20.85
CA MET A 460 -5.30 -4.82 -21.74
C MET A 460 -5.55 -6.22 -22.29
N TYR A 461 -4.51 -6.97 -22.65
CA TYR A 461 -4.62 -8.34 -23.13
C TYR A 461 -5.13 -9.29 -22.05
N PHE A 462 -4.65 -9.16 -20.80
CA PHE A 462 -5.16 -9.93 -19.66
C PHE A 462 -6.64 -9.69 -19.37
N ALA A 463 -7.13 -8.50 -19.70
CA ALA A 463 -8.50 -8.08 -19.50
C ALA A 463 -9.37 -8.22 -20.76
N ASP A 464 -8.89 -8.90 -21.80
CA ASP A 464 -9.60 -9.06 -23.08
C ASP A 464 -10.12 -7.72 -23.65
N THR A 465 -9.28 -6.68 -23.57
CA THR A 465 -9.63 -5.30 -23.93
C THR A 465 -8.88 -4.86 -25.18
N ASP A 466 -9.60 -4.40 -26.20
CA ASP A 466 -8.99 -3.93 -27.46
C ASP A 466 -8.38 -2.52 -27.38
N PHE A 467 -7.46 -2.21 -28.31
CA PHE A 467 -6.68 -0.95 -28.33
C PHE A 467 -7.50 0.34 -28.29
N HIS A 468 -8.70 0.30 -28.83
CA HIS A 468 -9.58 1.46 -29.06
C HIS A 468 -10.88 1.37 -28.26
N GLN A 469 -11.02 0.33 -27.43
CA GLN A 469 -12.21 0.11 -26.64
C GLN A 469 -12.33 1.18 -25.55
N MET A 470 -13.55 1.71 -25.41
CA MET A 470 -13.89 2.75 -24.44
C MET A 470 -14.77 2.20 -23.31
N GLU A 471 -15.71 1.31 -23.63
CA GLU A 471 -16.51 0.59 -22.63
C GLU A 471 -15.83 -0.75 -22.36
N VAL A 472 -15.34 -0.93 -21.14
CA VAL A 472 -14.51 -2.08 -20.75
C VAL A 472 -15.14 -2.75 -19.53
N TYR A 473 -15.13 -4.09 -19.48
CA TYR A 473 -15.59 -4.79 -18.29
C TYR A 473 -14.57 -4.64 -17.14
N PRO A 474 -15.03 -4.55 -15.88
CA PRO A 474 -14.11 -4.48 -14.74
C PRO A 474 -13.19 -5.71 -14.68
N ASN A 475 -11.89 -5.47 -14.56
CA ASN A 475 -10.87 -6.51 -14.45
C ASN A 475 -9.73 -6.01 -13.56
N VAL A 476 -9.26 -6.86 -12.65
CA VAL A 476 -8.29 -6.48 -11.62
C VAL A 476 -6.94 -6.05 -12.20
N MET A 477 -6.56 -6.53 -13.39
CA MET A 477 -5.31 -6.18 -14.06
C MET A 477 -5.36 -4.79 -14.71
N LEU A 478 -6.52 -4.11 -14.77
CA LEU A 478 -6.63 -2.77 -15.35
C LEU A 478 -6.45 -1.64 -14.33
N ASN A 479 -6.45 -1.96 -13.02
CA ASN A 479 -6.35 -1.00 -11.92
C ASN A 479 -5.17 -1.29 -10.98
N PHE A 480 -4.42 -0.25 -10.61
CA PHE A 480 -3.27 -0.39 -9.70
C PHE A 480 -3.69 -0.82 -8.29
N GLU A 481 -4.85 -0.36 -7.84
CA GLU A 481 -5.47 -0.68 -6.55
C GLU A 481 -5.95 -2.13 -6.42
N THR A 482 -6.02 -2.91 -7.51
CA THR A 482 -6.54 -4.29 -7.47
C THR A 482 -5.61 -5.34 -8.05
N MET A 483 -4.65 -4.99 -8.92
CA MET A 483 -3.88 -5.98 -9.66
C MET A 483 -3.00 -6.88 -8.77
N MET A 484 -2.52 -6.38 -7.62
CA MET A 484 -1.70 -7.17 -6.70
C MET A 484 -2.49 -8.29 -5.99
N ARG A 485 -3.81 -8.35 -6.16
CA ARG A 485 -4.63 -9.43 -5.62
C ARG A 485 -4.49 -10.73 -6.40
N ASP A 486 -4.24 -10.65 -7.71
CA ASP A 486 -4.16 -11.80 -8.61
C ASP A 486 -2.75 -12.44 -8.57
N PRO A 487 -2.62 -13.76 -8.34
CA PRO A 487 -1.33 -14.45 -8.41
C PRO A 487 -0.56 -14.26 -9.74
N MET A 488 -1.28 -14.06 -10.85
CA MET A 488 -0.68 -13.80 -12.17
C MET A 488 0.10 -12.48 -12.21
N TYR A 489 -0.26 -11.49 -11.39
CA TYR A 489 0.55 -10.28 -11.23
C TYR A 489 1.98 -10.65 -10.85
N TYR A 490 2.17 -11.47 -9.82
CA TYR A 490 3.50 -11.81 -9.33
C TYR A 490 4.29 -12.62 -10.36
N MET A 491 3.63 -13.53 -11.08
CA MET A 491 4.25 -14.27 -12.20
C MET A 491 4.71 -13.32 -13.31
N PHE A 492 3.82 -12.43 -13.77
CA PHE A 492 4.12 -11.51 -14.87
C PHE A 492 5.22 -10.51 -14.48
N TYR A 493 5.18 -9.95 -13.27
CA TYR A 493 6.19 -9.01 -12.80
C TYR A 493 7.53 -9.68 -12.49
N LYS A 494 7.53 -10.99 -12.17
CA LYS A 494 8.77 -11.79 -12.14
C LYS A 494 9.48 -11.75 -13.50
N SER A 495 8.74 -11.85 -14.61
CA SER A 495 9.33 -11.76 -15.95
C SER A 495 9.97 -10.39 -16.23
N ILE A 496 9.43 -9.32 -15.63
CA ILE A 496 10.01 -7.97 -15.70
C ILE A 496 11.33 -7.91 -14.93
N VAL A 497 11.35 -8.42 -13.70
CA VAL A 497 12.54 -8.44 -12.85
C VAL A 497 13.62 -9.38 -13.38
N GLN A 498 13.25 -10.43 -14.11
CA GLN A 498 14.22 -11.26 -14.83
C GLN A 498 15.01 -10.48 -15.90
N VAL A 499 14.39 -9.50 -16.57
CA VAL A 499 15.12 -8.59 -17.48
C VAL A 499 16.14 -7.76 -16.70
N TYR A 500 15.76 -7.24 -15.55
CA TYR A 500 16.65 -6.51 -14.64
C TYR A 500 17.84 -7.36 -14.20
N PHE A 501 17.61 -8.58 -13.71
CA PHE A 501 18.70 -9.45 -13.27
C PHE A 501 19.57 -9.94 -14.43
N LYS A 502 18.99 -10.13 -15.63
CA LYS A 502 19.76 -10.41 -16.84
C LYS A 502 20.68 -9.25 -17.21
N PHE A 503 20.21 -8.00 -17.07
CA PHE A 503 21.08 -6.83 -17.23
C PHE A 503 22.19 -6.81 -16.18
N MET A 504 21.84 -7.02 -14.90
CA MET A 504 22.82 -7.04 -13.79
C MET A 504 23.86 -8.15 -13.92
N HIS A 505 23.53 -9.28 -14.55
CA HIS A 505 24.47 -10.37 -14.85
C HIS A 505 25.64 -9.93 -15.74
N TYR A 506 25.42 -8.97 -16.64
CA TYR A 506 26.47 -8.46 -17.54
C TYR A 506 27.34 -7.37 -16.92
N LEU A 507 27.02 -6.90 -15.71
CA LEU A 507 27.84 -5.94 -14.99
C LEU A 507 28.95 -6.67 -14.20
N PRO A 508 30.10 -6.01 -13.99
CA PRO A 508 31.13 -6.57 -13.11
C PRO A 508 30.59 -6.80 -11.71
N LYS A 509 30.91 -7.96 -11.15
CA LYS A 509 30.73 -8.29 -9.74
C LYS A 509 31.53 -7.31 -8.87
N TYR A 510 31.05 -7.04 -7.66
CA TYR A 510 31.82 -6.23 -6.72
C TYR A 510 33.07 -6.99 -6.27
N THR A 511 34.23 -6.33 -6.32
CA THR A 511 35.48 -6.89 -5.80
C THR A 511 35.54 -6.77 -4.28
N ASN A 512 36.42 -7.55 -3.65
CA ASN A 512 36.65 -7.44 -2.21
C ASN A 512 36.97 -6.01 -1.77
N GLU A 513 37.78 -5.27 -2.53
CA GLU A 513 38.15 -3.88 -2.25
C GLU A 513 36.97 -2.90 -2.35
N GLN A 514 36.00 -3.17 -3.23
CA GLN A 514 34.80 -2.33 -3.39
C GLN A 514 33.79 -2.55 -2.26
N LEU A 515 33.80 -3.73 -1.65
CA LEU A 515 32.92 -4.08 -0.52
C LEU A 515 33.54 -3.70 0.83
N MET A 516 34.87 -3.78 0.92
CA MET A 516 35.61 -3.54 2.16
C MET A 516 35.56 -2.07 2.57
N MET A 517 35.25 -1.83 3.84
CA MET A 517 35.46 -0.54 4.49
C MET A 517 36.68 -0.64 5.44
N PRO A 518 37.87 -0.16 5.03
CA PRO A 518 39.08 -0.32 5.82
C PRO A 518 38.97 0.35 7.20
N GLY A 519 39.37 -0.38 8.24
CA GLY A 519 39.35 0.12 9.63
C GLY A 519 37.97 0.08 10.29
N VAL A 520 36.95 -0.51 9.66
CA VAL A 520 35.65 -0.77 10.26
C VAL A 520 35.36 -2.27 10.30
N ASN A 521 34.94 -2.78 11.46
CA ASN A 521 34.61 -4.18 11.66
C ASN A 521 33.28 -4.32 12.41
N LEU A 522 32.29 -4.93 11.76
CA LEU A 522 31.00 -5.25 12.35
C LEU A 522 31.11 -6.59 13.11
N LYS A 523 31.40 -6.52 14.41
CA LYS A 523 31.69 -7.68 15.25
C LYS A 523 30.47 -8.53 15.55
N HIS A 524 29.35 -7.88 15.82
CA HIS A 524 28.14 -8.55 16.27
C HIS A 524 26.89 -7.72 15.97
N VAL A 525 25.82 -8.42 15.63
CA VAL A 525 24.46 -7.86 15.63
C VAL A 525 23.57 -8.80 16.43
N GLU A 526 22.99 -8.26 17.51
CA GLU A 526 21.94 -8.91 18.26
C GLU A 526 20.59 -8.47 17.70
N VAL A 527 19.72 -9.43 17.36
CA VAL A 527 18.37 -9.17 16.85
C VAL A 527 17.38 -9.64 17.91
N SER A 528 16.46 -8.76 18.33
CA SER A 528 15.40 -9.15 19.26
C SER A 528 14.42 -10.13 18.60
N GLU A 529 13.56 -10.75 19.40
CA GLU A 529 12.56 -11.70 18.89
C GLU A 529 11.69 -11.09 17.78
N LEU A 530 11.60 -11.78 16.64
CA LEU A 530 10.73 -11.40 15.53
C LEU A 530 9.41 -12.15 15.68
N VAL A 531 8.32 -11.43 15.93
CA VAL A 531 7.01 -12.04 16.20
C VAL A 531 5.94 -11.38 15.35
N THR A 532 5.26 -12.18 14.54
CA THR A 532 4.07 -11.80 13.78
C THR A 532 2.79 -12.30 14.45
N TYR A 533 1.68 -11.67 14.10
CA TYR A 533 0.34 -11.99 14.59
C TYR A 533 -0.72 -11.38 13.67
N PHE A 534 -1.98 -11.78 13.82
CA PHE A 534 -3.09 -11.05 13.21
C PHE A 534 -3.70 -10.05 14.19
N ASP A 535 -3.91 -8.84 13.70
CA ASP A 535 -4.48 -7.71 14.41
C ASP A 535 -5.83 -7.31 13.82
N LEU A 536 -6.70 -6.69 14.63
CA LEU A 536 -8.01 -6.21 14.18
C LEU A 536 -7.93 -4.74 13.77
N VAL A 537 -8.34 -4.45 12.53
CA VAL A 537 -8.37 -3.10 11.98
C VAL A 537 -9.75 -2.78 11.43
N ASP A 538 -10.20 -1.57 11.74
CA ASP A 538 -11.42 -0.95 11.26
C ASP A 538 -11.08 0.03 10.12
N PHE A 539 -11.78 -0.09 9.00
CA PHE A 539 -11.66 0.79 7.83
C PHE A 539 -12.95 1.54 7.57
N ASP A 540 -12.85 2.84 7.32
CA ASP A 540 -14.02 3.66 7.01
C ASP A 540 -14.56 3.32 5.61
N ALA A 541 -15.75 2.74 5.58
CA ALA A 541 -16.49 2.38 4.38
C ALA A 541 -17.72 3.28 4.18
N THR A 542 -17.77 4.44 4.84
CA THR A 542 -18.93 5.34 4.84
C THR A 542 -19.26 5.89 3.46
N ASN A 543 -18.32 5.91 2.52
CA ASN A 543 -18.63 6.28 1.13
C ASN A 543 -19.60 5.31 0.44
N LEU A 544 -19.80 4.10 0.96
CA LEU A 544 -20.83 3.16 0.50
C LEU A 544 -22.22 3.39 1.16
N LEU A 545 -22.30 4.27 2.16
CA LEU A 545 -23.54 4.51 2.91
C LEU A 545 -24.59 5.16 2.00
N ASN A 546 -25.68 4.46 1.74
CA ASN A 546 -26.78 4.94 0.90
C ASN A 546 -27.85 5.70 1.70
N ASP A 547 -27.44 6.75 2.40
CA ASP A 547 -28.34 7.65 3.16
C ASP A 547 -28.33 9.08 2.57
N LYS A 548 -29.22 9.95 3.02
CA LYS A 548 -29.17 11.37 2.66
C LYS A 548 -28.08 12.09 3.43
N MET A 549 -27.25 12.86 2.72
CA MET A 549 -26.30 13.78 3.37
C MET A 549 -27.08 14.85 4.13
N VAL A 550 -26.64 15.13 5.37
CA VAL A 550 -27.26 16.12 6.24
C VAL A 550 -26.45 17.41 6.20
N PHE A 551 -27.14 18.54 6.01
CA PHE A 551 -26.55 19.87 6.07
C PHE A 551 -27.27 20.71 7.11
N HIS A 552 -26.50 21.34 8.01
CA HIS A 552 -27.01 22.30 8.98
C HIS A 552 -26.40 23.67 8.69
N GLU A 553 -27.24 24.67 8.42
CA GLU A 553 -26.78 26.03 8.02
C GLU A 553 -25.78 26.01 6.85
N GLY A 554 -25.99 25.11 5.88
CA GLY A 554 -25.11 24.97 4.71
C GLY A 554 -23.79 24.24 4.98
N LYS A 555 -23.53 23.79 6.22
CA LYS A 555 -22.37 22.97 6.57
C LYS A 555 -22.74 21.50 6.59
N PHE A 556 -21.91 20.66 5.99
CA PHE A 556 -22.08 19.22 6.03
C PHE A 556 -21.91 18.69 7.46
N VAL A 557 -22.77 17.73 7.84
CA VAL A 557 -22.77 17.07 9.13
C VAL A 557 -22.52 15.59 8.91
N TRP A 558 -21.36 15.10 9.35
CA TRP A 558 -20.99 13.69 9.26
C TRP A 558 -21.43 12.93 10.52
N ASP A 559 -22.72 12.66 10.71
CA ASP A 559 -23.24 12.05 11.95
C ASP A 559 -23.25 10.51 11.96
N LYS A 560 -22.88 9.86 10.85
CA LYS A 560 -22.95 8.40 10.64
C LYS A 560 -21.71 7.88 9.91
N SER A 561 -21.16 6.77 10.39
CA SER A 561 -20.08 6.05 9.69
C SER A 561 -20.27 4.53 9.68
N LEU A 562 -19.90 3.92 8.56
CA LEU A 562 -19.83 2.46 8.39
C LEU A 562 -18.37 2.02 8.41
N PHE A 563 -18.05 0.96 9.16
CA PHE A 563 -16.70 0.41 9.24
C PHE A 563 -16.65 -1.07 8.86
N ALA A 564 -15.70 -1.41 8.00
CA ALA A 564 -15.28 -2.78 7.75
C ALA A 564 -14.26 -3.19 8.83
N ARG A 565 -14.53 -4.28 9.57
CA ARG A 565 -13.57 -4.83 10.55
C ARG A 565 -12.90 -6.07 9.99
N GLN A 566 -11.59 -6.02 9.76
CA GLN A 566 -10.82 -7.11 9.19
C GLN A 566 -9.61 -7.47 10.06
N MET A 567 -9.22 -8.75 10.05
CA MET A 567 -7.94 -9.17 10.62
C MET A 567 -6.82 -9.00 9.60
N ARG A 568 -5.72 -8.35 9.98
CA ARG A 568 -4.56 -8.10 9.12
C ARG A 568 -3.27 -8.59 9.77
N LEU A 569 -2.32 -9.03 8.96
CA LEU A 569 -0.98 -9.40 9.45
C LEU A 569 -0.30 -8.17 10.07
N ASN A 570 0.35 -8.37 11.21
CA ASN A 570 1.18 -7.37 11.88
C ASN A 570 2.37 -8.05 12.58
N HIS A 571 3.33 -7.25 13.06
CA HIS A 571 4.45 -7.69 13.87
C HIS A 571 4.62 -6.89 15.15
N LYS A 572 5.29 -7.48 16.14
CA LYS A 572 5.72 -6.74 17.33
C LYS A 572 6.89 -5.83 16.97
N PRO A 573 7.07 -4.70 17.66
CA PRO A 573 8.28 -3.92 17.54
C PRO A 573 9.50 -4.77 17.88
N PHE A 574 10.49 -4.74 17.01
CA PHE A 574 11.78 -5.40 17.17
C PHE A 574 12.93 -4.41 16.97
N SER A 575 14.14 -4.81 17.33
CA SER A 575 15.34 -3.96 17.27
C SER A 575 16.59 -4.78 16.98
N TYR A 576 17.59 -4.11 16.42
CA TYR A 576 18.93 -4.66 16.22
C TYR A 576 19.93 -3.85 17.04
N THR A 577 20.79 -4.52 17.81
CA THR A 577 21.88 -3.91 18.56
C THR A 577 23.22 -4.28 17.91
N PHE A 578 23.90 -3.26 17.40
CA PHE A 578 25.15 -3.39 16.66
C PHE A 578 26.34 -3.23 17.62
N THR A 579 27.40 -4.01 17.38
CA THR A 579 28.74 -3.81 17.94
C THR A 579 29.72 -3.60 16.79
N VAL A 580 30.18 -2.37 16.61
CA VAL A 580 31.08 -1.96 15.51
C VAL A 580 32.37 -1.42 16.08
N GLU A 581 33.51 -1.94 15.63
CA GLU A 581 34.82 -1.35 15.89
C GLU A 581 35.21 -0.43 14.73
N SER A 582 35.73 0.75 15.04
CA SER A 582 36.27 1.68 14.04
C SER A 582 37.62 2.25 14.48
N ASP A 583 38.59 2.32 13.56
CA ASP A 583 39.92 2.86 13.84
C ASP A 583 39.92 4.39 14.04
N LYS A 584 38.92 5.10 13.50
CA LYS A 584 38.80 6.57 13.57
C LYS A 584 37.34 7.01 13.64
N VAL A 585 37.10 8.31 13.72
CA VAL A 585 35.75 8.86 13.61
C VAL A 585 35.34 8.85 12.14
N GLU A 586 34.22 8.23 11.81
CA GLU A 586 33.73 8.09 10.43
C GLU A 586 32.22 8.23 10.33
N LYS A 587 31.76 8.77 9.19
CA LYS A 587 30.36 8.84 8.82
C LYS A 587 30.00 7.60 8.00
N VAL A 588 28.96 6.88 8.39
CA VAL A 588 28.56 5.63 7.75
C VAL A 588 27.07 5.57 7.46
N VAL A 589 26.72 4.69 6.53
CA VAL A 589 25.37 4.16 6.34
C VAL A 589 25.37 2.72 6.81
N VAL A 590 24.30 2.32 7.49
CA VAL A 590 24.06 0.93 7.88
C VAL A 590 22.83 0.45 7.11
N ARG A 591 22.98 -0.66 6.39
CA ARG A 591 21.88 -1.35 5.70
C ARG A 591 21.58 -2.67 6.37
N ALA A 592 20.29 -3.00 6.43
CA ALA A 592 19.79 -4.27 6.93
C ALA A 592 18.86 -4.90 5.88
N PHE A 593 19.05 -6.18 5.62
CA PHE A 593 18.24 -6.97 4.71
C PHE A 593 17.74 -8.23 5.42
N ILE A 594 16.59 -8.74 4.99
CA ILE A 594 16.05 -10.04 5.40
C ILE A 594 15.86 -10.92 4.16
N GLY A 595 16.18 -12.20 4.29
CA GLY A 595 16.06 -13.17 3.20
C GLY A 595 15.80 -14.58 3.72
N PRO A 596 15.27 -15.48 2.88
CA PRO A 596 15.08 -16.87 3.27
C PRO A 596 16.42 -17.56 3.52
N LYS A 597 16.46 -18.49 4.49
CA LYS A 597 17.65 -19.33 4.70
C LYS A 597 17.58 -20.61 3.88
N PHE A 598 16.38 -21.18 3.82
CA PHE A 598 16.12 -22.46 3.16
C PHE A 598 15.04 -22.29 2.09
N ASP A 599 15.11 -23.13 1.06
CA ASP A 599 14.06 -23.28 0.07
C ASP A 599 12.90 -24.15 0.59
N GLU A 600 11.88 -24.37 -0.25
CA GLU A 600 10.70 -25.18 0.07
C GLU A 600 11.01 -26.65 0.39
N PHE A 601 12.20 -27.14 0.03
CA PHE A 601 12.66 -28.50 0.29
C PHE A 601 13.57 -28.59 1.53
N GLY A 602 13.80 -27.47 2.23
CA GLY A 602 14.70 -27.40 3.39
C GLY A 602 16.18 -27.39 3.03
N ARG A 603 16.53 -27.08 1.77
CA ARG A 603 17.93 -26.96 1.33
C ARG A 603 18.41 -25.54 1.56
N LEU A 604 19.67 -25.40 1.99
CA LEU A 604 20.31 -24.09 2.13
C LEU A 604 20.40 -23.41 0.76
N ILE A 605 19.94 -22.17 0.66
CA ILE A 605 20.05 -21.38 -0.57
C ILE A 605 21.43 -20.74 -0.62
N SER A 606 22.16 -20.90 -1.72
CA SER A 606 23.46 -20.24 -1.92
C SER A 606 23.30 -18.72 -1.93
N LEU A 607 24.28 -17.95 -1.47
CA LEU A 607 24.16 -16.49 -1.46
C LEU A 607 24.07 -15.93 -2.90
N ALA A 608 24.77 -16.56 -3.84
CA ALA A 608 24.73 -16.20 -5.26
C ALA A 608 23.30 -16.26 -5.85
N GLU A 609 22.50 -17.26 -5.49
CA GLU A 609 21.09 -17.37 -5.88
C GLU A 609 20.19 -16.49 -4.99
N ASN A 610 20.46 -16.50 -3.68
CA ASN A 610 19.60 -15.91 -2.68
C ASN A 610 19.60 -14.38 -2.68
N ARG A 611 20.63 -13.75 -3.26
CA ARG A 611 20.70 -12.28 -3.44
C ARG A 611 19.41 -11.69 -4.04
N MET A 612 18.73 -12.45 -4.91
CA MET A 612 17.49 -12.03 -5.57
C MET A 612 16.26 -12.11 -4.65
N ASN A 613 16.39 -12.71 -3.48
CA ASN A 613 15.30 -12.94 -2.53
C ASN A 613 15.45 -12.10 -1.25
N PHE A 614 16.48 -11.26 -1.15
CA PHE A 614 16.65 -10.36 -0.01
C PHE A 614 15.78 -9.11 -0.20
N MET A 615 15.03 -8.79 0.85
CA MET A 615 14.32 -7.53 0.99
C MET A 615 15.12 -6.61 1.92
N GLU A 616 15.33 -5.37 1.51
CA GLU A 616 15.90 -4.32 2.35
C GLU A 616 14.86 -3.89 3.40
N VAL A 617 15.22 -3.97 4.68
CA VAL A 617 14.32 -3.65 5.79
C VAL A 617 14.64 -2.33 6.45
N ASP A 618 15.89 -1.87 6.39
CA ASP A 618 16.30 -0.60 6.97
C ASP A 618 17.59 -0.08 6.34
N GLU A 619 17.68 1.24 6.26
CA GLU A 619 18.86 1.99 5.85
C GLU A 619 18.91 3.25 6.72
N PHE A 620 20.04 3.53 7.36
CA PHE A 620 20.18 4.72 8.20
C PHE A 620 21.61 5.22 8.32
N TYR A 621 21.72 6.52 8.53
CA TYR A 621 22.98 7.22 8.81
C TYR A 621 23.44 7.04 10.26
N TYR A 622 24.75 6.89 10.47
CA TYR A 622 25.36 6.87 11.81
C TYR A 622 26.77 7.49 11.81
N GLU A 623 27.16 8.15 12.91
CA GLU A 623 28.54 8.62 13.11
C GLU A 623 29.29 7.69 14.08
N LEU A 624 30.23 6.91 13.54
CA LEU A 624 31.11 6.05 14.34
C LEU A 624 32.16 6.89 15.07
N LYS A 625 32.42 6.53 16.32
CA LYS A 625 33.57 7.00 17.09
C LYS A 625 34.73 6.03 16.94
N ALA A 626 35.96 6.53 17.11
CA ALA A 626 37.13 5.67 17.22
C ALA A 626 37.00 4.70 18.42
N GLY A 627 37.32 3.43 18.23
CA GLY A 627 37.13 2.35 19.18
C GLY A 627 35.81 1.60 18.98
N SER A 628 35.23 1.11 20.09
CA SER A 628 34.02 0.30 20.08
C SER A 628 32.76 1.18 20.14
N ASN A 629 31.82 0.91 19.23
CA ASN A 629 30.52 1.55 19.12
C ASN A 629 29.43 0.50 19.38
N VAL A 630 28.53 0.79 20.31
CA VAL A 630 27.34 -0.04 20.58
C VAL A 630 26.12 0.86 20.48
N PHE A 631 25.22 0.53 19.55
CA PHE A 631 24.00 1.30 19.32
C PHE A 631 22.86 0.38 18.89
N THR A 632 21.63 0.82 19.14
CA THR A 632 20.42 0.06 18.87
C THR A 632 19.56 0.83 17.89
N ARG A 633 19.01 0.11 16.92
CA ARG A 633 18.04 0.60 15.93
C ARG A 633 16.74 -0.16 16.09
N LYS A 634 15.62 0.55 16.21
CA LYS A 634 14.29 -0.04 16.38
C LYS A 634 13.50 0.02 15.08
N SER A 635 12.63 -0.97 14.88
CA SER A 635 11.69 -1.05 13.76
C SER A 635 10.81 0.19 13.60
N ASN A 636 10.38 0.80 14.69
CA ASN A 636 9.57 2.03 14.64
C ASN A 636 10.36 3.30 14.24
N GLU A 637 11.66 3.18 13.96
CA GLU A 637 12.50 4.27 13.46
C GLU A 637 12.79 4.15 11.96
N PHE A 638 12.25 3.13 11.27
CA PHE A 638 12.41 2.94 9.83
C PHE A 638 11.76 4.12 9.09
N TYR A 639 12.53 4.79 8.25
CA TYR A 639 12.08 6.05 7.63
C TYR A 639 11.10 5.85 6.47
N TRP A 640 11.05 4.64 5.92
CA TRP A 640 10.32 4.29 4.69
C TRP A 640 9.00 3.54 4.98
N THR A 641 8.73 3.19 6.25
CA THR A 641 7.48 2.55 6.66
C THR A 641 6.49 3.55 7.23
N VAL A 642 5.20 3.23 7.12
CA VAL A 642 4.09 4.01 7.71
C VAL A 642 3.13 3.08 8.44
N LYS A 643 2.60 3.56 9.56
CA LYS A 643 1.51 2.90 10.29
C LYS A 643 0.18 3.09 9.57
N ASP A 644 -0.86 2.42 10.04
CA ASP A 644 -2.24 2.65 9.62
C ASP A 644 -2.61 4.14 9.70
N ARG A 645 -3.33 4.59 8.67
CA ARG A 645 -3.75 5.99 8.52
C ARG A 645 -4.95 6.31 9.41
N THR A 646 -5.03 7.57 9.79
CA THR A 646 -6.24 8.16 10.38
C THR A 646 -7.37 8.07 9.39
N THR A 647 -8.54 7.62 9.85
CA THR A 647 -9.65 7.32 8.95
C THR A 647 -10.29 8.59 8.39
N TYR A 648 -10.99 8.44 7.27
CA TYR A 648 -11.56 9.59 6.58
C TYR A 648 -12.48 10.44 7.48
N SER A 649 -13.42 9.81 8.19
CA SER A 649 -14.29 10.53 9.12
C SER A 649 -13.50 11.29 10.19
N GLU A 650 -12.51 10.66 10.83
CA GLU A 650 -11.65 11.33 11.82
C GLU A 650 -10.89 12.53 11.23
N LEU A 651 -10.28 12.38 10.06
CA LEU A 651 -9.56 13.46 9.38
C LEU A 651 -10.49 14.64 9.09
N TYR A 652 -11.70 14.39 8.59
CA TYR A 652 -12.69 15.44 8.34
C TYR A 652 -13.04 16.19 9.63
N TYR A 653 -13.27 15.47 10.73
CA TYR A 653 -13.56 16.08 12.02
C TYR A 653 -12.41 16.95 12.54
N TYR A 654 -11.17 16.49 12.48
CA TYR A 654 -10.01 17.28 12.89
C TYR A 654 -9.86 18.56 12.09
N VAL A 655 -10.07 18.48 10.78
CA VAL A 655 -10.05 19.67 9.90
C VAL A 655 -11.14 20.64 10.29
N MET A 656 -12.38 20.18 10.48
CA MET A 656 -13.50 21.05 10.86
C MET A 656 -13.33 21.68 12.25
N MET A 657 -12.77 20.95 13.22
CA MET A 657 -12.40 21.52 14.52
C MET A 657 -11.33 22.60 14.38
N ALA A 658 -10.35 22.41 13.49
CA ALA A 658 -9.31 23.41 13.24
C ALA A 658 -9.87 24.67 12.56
N PHE A 659 -10.80 24.50 11.63
CA PHE A 659 -11.53 25.63 11.04
C PHE A 659 -12.27 26.48 12.07
N ASP A 660 -12.89 25.83 13.04
CA ASP A 660 -13.60 26.47 14.15
C ASP A 660 -12.64 27.06 15.21
N GLY A 661 -11.33 26.89 15.09
CA GLY A 661 -10.33 27.33 16.05
C GLY A 661 -10.30 26.52 17.35
N LYS A 662 -10.81 25.28 17.32
CA LYS A 662 -10.87 24.35 18.47
C LYS A 662 -9.72 23.33 18.46
N TYR A 663 -8.98 23.23 17.37
CA TYR A 663 -7.87 22.29 17.18
C TYR A 663 -6.74 22.98 16.40
N ASP A 664 -5.49 22.77 16.82
CA ASP A 664 -4.34 23.16 16.03
C ASP A 664 -3.99 21.98 15.13
N PHE A 665 -4.25 22.08 13.83
CA PHE A 665 -4.00 20.98 12.89
C PHE A 665 -2.51 20.95 12.52
N PRO A 666 -1.74 19.94 12.98
CA PRO A 666 -0.34 19.84 12.63
C PRO A 666 -0.20 19.43 11.16
N LEU A 667 0.73 20.06 10.45
CA LEU A 667 1.24 19.52 9.21
C LEU A 667 2.21 18.40 9.59
N ASP A 668 1.79 17.17 9.35
CA ASP A 668 2.53 15.96 9.69
C ASP A 668 2.40 14.96 8.54
N MET A 669 3.46 14.20 8.34
CA MET A 669 3.59 13.18 7.33
C MET A 669 3.89 11.79 7.89
N SER A 670 3.70 11.59 9.19
CA SER A 670 3.77 10.28 9.84
C SER A 670 2.90 9.21 9.17
N GLU A 671 1.83 9.61 8.48
CA GLU A 671 0.89 8.75 7.76
C GLU A 671 0.98 8.92 6.23
N ALA A 672 2.17 9.23 5.73
CA ALA A 672 2.45 9.52 4.32
C ALA A 672 1.89 8.48 3.33
N HIS A 673 1.45 8.95 2.17
CA HIS A 673 0.92 8.04 1.14
C HIS A 673 2.00 7.18 0.48
N CYS A 674 3.24 7.65 0.48
CA CYS A 674 4.40 7.07 -0.18
C CYS A 674 5.18 6.04 0.67
N GLY A 675 4.74 5.76 1.91
CA GLY A 675 5.39 4.80 2.79
C GLY A 675 4.88 3.37 2.62
N PHE A 676 5.75 2.40 2.88
CA PHE A 676 5.37 0.98 2.91
C PHE A 676 4.62 0.63 4.21
N PRO A 677 3.59 -0.24 4.19
CA PRO A 677 2.87 -0.60 5.40
C PRO A 677 3.78 -1.31 6.43
N ASP A 678 4.02 -0.67 7.58
CA ASP A 678 4.94 -1.16 8.63
C ASP A 678 4.63 -2.61 9.03
N ARG A 679 3.36 -2.89 9.32
CA ARG A 679 2.84 -4.22 9.67
C ARG A 679 3.24 -5.36 8.72
N LEU A 680 3.56 -5.05 7.46
CA LEU A 680 3.90 -6.01 6.42
C LEU A 680 5.41 -6.18 6.23
N VAL A 681 6.28 -5.55 7.04
CA VAL A 681 7.74 -5.70 6.90
C VAL A 681 8.19 -7.17 7.03
N LEU A 682 7.56 -7.93 7.93
CA LEU A 682 7.86 -9.35 8.13
C LEU A 682 6.82 -10.26 7.46
N PRO A 683 7.23 -11.41 6.87
CA PRO A 683 6.29 -12.46 6.48
C PRO A 683 5.64 -13.11 7.70
N MET A 684 4.51 -13.77 7.51
CA MET A 684 3.92 -14.59 8.57
C MET A 684 4.94 -15.64 9.06
N GLY A 685 5.22 -15.66 10.36
CA GLY A 685 6.15 -16.61 10.96
C GLY A 685 5.55 -18.00 11.16
N TRP A 686 6.33 -18.91 11.77
CA TRP A 686 5.83 -20.20 12.23
C TRP A 686 5.69 -20.23 13.75
N LYS A 687 4.78 -21.07 14.27
CA LYS A 687 4.66 -21.27 15.73
C LYS A 687 5.98 -21.73 16.38
N LYS A 688 6.81 -22.46 15.62
CA LYS A 688 8.12 -22.94 16.06
C LYS A 688 9.30 -22.04 15.64
N GLY A 689 9.03 -20.92 14.98
CA GLY A 689 10.05 -20.10 14.32
C GLY A 689 10.24 -20.51 12.87
N MET A 690 10.03 -19.57 11.95
CA MET A 690 10.36 -19.72 10.53
C MET A 690 11.82 -19.30 10.32
N PRO A 691 12.69 -20.21 9.88
CA PRO A 691 14.12 -19.93 9.77
C PRO A 691 14.41 -19.00 8.59
N MET A 692 14.99 -17.85 8.91
CA MET A 692 15.36 -16.79 7.99
C MET A 692 16.81 -16.36 8.28
N GLN A 693 17.33 -15.45 7.46
CA GLN A 693 18.60 -14.80 7.74
C GLN A 693 18.49 -13.30 7.50
N MET A 694 19.14 -12.54 8.38
CA MET A 694 19.36 -11.13 8.19
C MET A 694 20.81 -10.87 7.79
N PHE A 695 20.99 -9.91 6.90
CA PHE A 695 22.28 -9.41 6.49
C PHE A 695 22.41 -7.95 6.88
N PHE A 696 23.54 -7.60 7.48
CA PHE A 696 23.86 -6.24 7.89
C PHE A 696 25.17 -5.82 7.26
N MET A 697 25.24 -4.57 6.80
CA MET A 697 26.45 -3.99 6.24
C MET A 697 26.64 -2.57 6.75
N VAL A 698 27.86 -2.25 7.20
CA VAL A 698 28.30 -0.88 7.47
C VAL A 698 29.14 -0.43 6.28
N MET A 699 28.79 0.72 5.72
CA MET A 699 29.43 1.25 4.52
C MET A 699 29.74 2.74 4.70
N PRO A 700 30.77 3.28 4.03
CA PRO A 700 31.09 4.70 4.11
C PRO A 700 29.90 5.53 3.62
N TYR A 701 29.62 6.64 4.29
CA TYR A 701 28.59 7.58 3.84
C TYR A 701 29.02 8.22 2.51
N VAL A 702 28.32 7.88 1.43
CA VAL A 702 28.45 8.51 0.13
C VAL A 702 27.34 9.55 0.02
N ALA A 703 27.70 10.83 0.15
CA ALA A 703 26.73 11.91 0.00
C ALA A 703 26.05 11.78 -1.38
N PRO A 704 24.71 11.90 -1.47
CA PRO A 704 24.01 11.84 -2.75
C PRO A 704 24.60 12.85 -3.74
N ALA A 705 24.82 12.44 -4.99
CA ALA A 705 25.55 13.26 -5.97
C ALA A 705 24.78 14.54 -6.36
N THR A 706 23.46 14.54 -6.22
CA THR A 706 22.57 15.65 -6.58
C THR A 706 22.25 16.53 -5.39
N HIS A 707 21.70 15.96 -4.31
CA HIS A 707 21.15 16.71 -3.17
C HIS A 707 21.30 15.94 -1.85
N GLU A 708 21.83 16.58 -0.80
CA GLU A 708 21.82 16.00 0.55
C GLU A 708 20.39 15.60 0.96
N GLN A 709 20.25 14.54 1.76
CA GLN A 709 18.94 14.04 2.16
C GLN A 709 18.10 15.15 2.81
N PHE A 710 16.85 15.28 2.37
CA PHE A 710 15.87 16.29 2.82
C PHE A 710 16.30 17.75 2.57
N SER A 711 17.29 18.02 1.73
CA SER A 711 17.77 19.39 1.49
C SER A 711 16.90 20.21 0.54
N THR A 712 16.11 19.56 -0.31
CA THR A 712 15.32 20.20 -1.38
C THR A 712 13.81 20.20 -1.13
N PHE A 713 13.36 19.58 -0.03
CA PHE A 713 11.95 19.57 0.38
C PHE A 713 11.83 19.50 1.90
N ASP A 714 10.67 19.89 2.43
CA ASP A 714 10.36 19.74 3.84
C ASP A 714 9.71 18.36 4.08
N TYR A 715 10.47 17.44 4.67
CA TYR A 715 10.04 16.06 4.93
C TYR A 715 8.94 15.97 6.00
N THR A 716 8.64 17.05 6.72
CA THR A 716 7.54 17.07 7.70
C THR A 716 6.16 17.09 7.05
N TYR A 717 6.05 17.46 5.77
CA TYR A 717 4.78 17.50 5.03
C TYR A 717 4.89 17.28 3.51
N SER A 718 6.05 16.87 2.98
CA SER A 718 6.20 16.38 1.61
C SER A 718 6.97 15.06 1.51
N CYS A 719 6.55 14.15 0.63
CA CYS A 719 7.26 12.90 0.29
C CYS A 719 8.57 13.13 -0.47
N GLY A 720 8.80 14.35 -0.98
CA GLY A 720 9.99 14.67 -1.76
C GLY A 720 10.05 13.96 -3.10
N ILE A 721 8.92 13.59 -3.70
CA ILE A 721 8.87 12.96 -5.02
C ILE A 721 9.54 13.87 -6.06
N GLY A 722 10.50 13.34 -6.83
CA GLY A 722 11.28 14.08 -7.82
C GLY A 722 12.34 15.04 -7.25
N SER A 723 12.54 15.03 -5.93
CA SER A 723 13.46 15.94 -5.26
C SER A 723 14.93 15.54 -5.39
N GLY A 724 15.21 14.27 -5.68
CA GLY A 724 16.57 13.68 -5.63
C GLY A 724 17.19 13.61 -4.24
N ALA A 725 16.45 13.98 -3.19
CA ALA A 725 16.94 14.11 -1.82
C ALA A 725 16.22 13.18 -0.84
N ARG A 726 15.48 12.17 -1.33
CA ARG A 726 14.70 11.25 -0.48
C ARG A 726 15.59 10.20 0.20
N TYR A 727 16.57 9.71 -0.54
CA TYR A 727 17.42 8.59 -0.15
C TYR A 727 18.66 9.06 0.61
N ILE A 728 19.22 8.16 1.42
CA ILE A 728 20.28 8.50 2.37
C ILE A 728 21.63 8.66 1.65
N ASP A 729 21.92 7.80 0.67
CA ASP A 729 23.16 7.79 -0.09
C ASP A 729 22.94 7.67 -1.61
N ASP A 730 24.05 7.69 -2.36
CA ASP A 730 24.06 7.59 -3.83
C ASP A 730 24.29 6.17 -4.36
N MET A 731 24.31 5.15 -3.49
CA MET A 731 24.67 3.80 -3.89
C MET A 731 23.55 3.14 -4.72
N PRO A 732 23.83 2.09 -5.51
CA PRO A 732 22.79 1.31 -6.18
C PRO A 732 21.70 0.85 -5.21
N PHE A 733 20.44 0.93 -5.66
CA PHE A 733 19.34 0.41 -4.86
C PHE A 733 19.51 -1.10 -4.68
N GLY A 734 19.41 -1.58 -3.45
CA GLY A 734 19.66 -2.97 -3.12
C GLY A 734 21.14 -3.38 -3.05
N TYR A 735 22.09 -2.44 -3.15
CA TYR A 735 23.50 -2.74 -2.88
C TYR A 735 23.66 -3.38 -1.48
N PRO A 736 24.43 -4.48 -1.34
CA PRO A 736 25.32 -5.09 -2.34
C PRO A 736 24.70 -6.28 -3.10
N PHE A 737 23.39 -6.50 -3.01
CA PHE A 737 22.69 -7.64 -3.61
C PHE A 737 22.12 -7.37 -5.02
N ASP A 738 22.28 -6.15 -5.53
CA ASP A 738 21.87 -5.75 -6.88
C ASP A 738 22.58 -6.57 -7.98
N ARG A 739 23.85 -6.97 -7.75
CA ARG A 739 24.70 -7.69 -8.73
C ARG A 739 24.99 -9.12 -8.34
N GLU A 740 25.51 -9.88 -9.30
CA GLU A 740 26.07 -11.20 -9.01
C GLU A 740 27.19 -11.17 -7.98
N ILE A 741 27.20 -12.21 -7.16
CA ILE A 741 28.11 -12.36 -6.03
C ILE A 741 29.13 -13.45 -6.35
N ASP A 742 30.39 -13.17 -6.06
CA ASP A 742 31.42 -14.18 -5.89
C ASP A 742 31.62 -14.42 -4.39
N GLU A 743 31.15 -15.56 -3.89
CA GLU A 743 31.19 -15.87 -2.45
C GLU A 743 32.62 -15.95 -1.89
N TYR A 744 33.65 -16.13 -2.73
CA TYR A 744 35.04 -16.13 -2.29
C TYR A 744 35.56 -14.71 -1.99
N GLU A 745 35.03 -13.68 -2.65
CA GLU A 745 35.46 -12.29 -2.48
C GLU A 745 34.46 -11.44 -1.70
N PHE A 746 33.21 -11.89 -1.55
CA PHE A 746 32.11 -11.10 -0.99
C PHE A 746 32.30 -10.74 0.49
N PHE A 747 32.77 -11.70 1.29
CA PHE A 747 32.81 -11.54 2.74
C PHE A 747 33.94 -10.59 3.17
N VAL A 748 33.54 -9.45 3.74
CA VAL A 748 34.43 -8.42 4.28
C VAL A 748 34.10 -8.11 5.75
N PRO A 749 35.04 -7.53 6.54
CA PRO A 749 34.85 -7.34 7.98
C PRO A 749 33.69 -6.41 8.39
N ASN A 750 33.20 -5.57 7.49
CA ASN A 750 32.09 -4.64 7.71
C ASN A 750 30.71 -5.24 7.37
N MET A 751 30.62 -6.57 7.19
CA MET A 751 29.39 -7.32 6.96
C MET A 751 29.10 -8.31 8.09
N TYR A 752 27.83 -8.62 8.31
CA TYR A 752 27.40 -9.61 9.29
C TYR A 752 26.13 -10.34 8.86
N PHE A 753 26.17 -11.66 8.82
CA PHE A 753 24.98 -12.51 8.65
C PHE A 753 24.52 -13.04 10.00
N LYS A 754 23.21 -12.97 10.24
CA LYS A 754 22.57 -13.46 11.45
C LYS A 754 21.40 -14.36 11.07
N ASP A 755 21.46 -15.62 11.46
CA ASP A 755 20.29 -16.50 11.40
C ASP A 755 19.26 -16.01 12.43
N VAL A 756 18.00 -15.90 12.00
CA VAL A 756 16.88 -15.43 12.81
C VAL A 756 15.67 -16.33 12.58
N ASP A 757 14.80 -16.41 13.59
CA ASP A 757 13.52 -17.12 13.48
C ASP A 757 12.37 -16.12 13.59
N ILE A 758 11.42 -16.18 12.65
CA ILE A 758 10.18 -15.40 12.72
C ILE A 758 9.10 -16.27 13.34
N TYR A 759 8.65 -15.90 14.52
CA TYR A 759 7.57 -16.58 15.23
C TYR A 759 6.22 -16.03 14.81
N HIS A 760 5.18 -16.86 14.86
CA HIS A 760 3.80 -16.40 14.74
C HIS A 760 2.98 -16.80 15.95
N VAL A 761 2.25 -15.84 16.51
CA VAL A 761 1.38 -16.02 17.67
C VAL A 761 -0.06 -15.88 17.22
N ASP A 762 -0.84 -16.93 17.45
CA ASP A 762 -2.30 -16.86 17.36
C ASP A 762 -2.84 -16.17 18.61
N THR A 763 -3.15 -14.88 18.46
CA THR A 763 -3.58 -13.97 19.53
C THR A 763 -4.92 -14.38 20.14
N MET A 764 -5.67 -15.18 19.40
CA MET A 764 -7.00 -15.61 19.75
C MET A 764 -7.08 -17.08 20.17
N GLU A 765 -5.98 -17.85 20.08
CA GLU A 765 -5.89 -19.24 20.58
C GLU A 765 -6.47 -19.43 21.99
N PRO A 766 -6.29 -18.50 22.96
CA PRO A 766 -6.93 -18.63 24.27
C PRO A 766 -8.45 -18.73 24.19
N TYR A 767 -9.10 -17.95 23.31
CA TYR A 767 -10.55 -17.82 23.23
C TYR A 767 -11.22 -19.05 22.62
N TYR A 768 -10.54 -19.76 21.69
CA TYR A 768 -11.07 -21.01 21.12
C TYR A 768 -10.94 -22.18 22.10
N LYS A 769 -9.93 -22.14 22.98
CA LYS A 769 -9.71 -23.15 24.02
C LYS A 769 -10.70 -23.02 25.17
N TYR A 770 -11.20 -21.81 25.44
CA TYR A 770 -12.31 -21.59 26.36
C TYR A 770 -13.64 -21.90 25.66
N LYS A 771 -14.29 -23.00 26.06
CA LYS A 771 -15.62 -23.33 25.56
C LYS A 771 -16.64 -22.30 26.07
N GLY A 772 -17.02 -21.36 25.21
CA GLY A 772 -18.16 -20.47 25.43
C GLY A 772 -17.76 -19.00 25.48
N TYR A 773 -18.07 -18.28 24.41
CA TYR A 773 -18.12 -16.84 24.43
C TYR A 773 -19.40 -16.41 25.16
N SER A 774 -19.29 -15.66 26.26
CA SER A 774 -20.44 -15.35 27.12
C SER A 774 -21.37 -14.26 26.56
N ASN A 775 -20.90 -13.48 25.58
CA ASN A 775 -21.60 -12.28 25.07
C ASN A 775 -21.89 -12.38 23.55
N TYR A 776 -22.44 -13.51 23.09
CA TYR A 776 -22.78 -13.73 21.69
C TYR A 776 -23.58 -12.55 21.09
N GLY A 777 -23.20 -12.09 19.90
CA GLY A 777 -23.76 -10.92 19.22
C GLY A 777 -23.11 -9.58 19.61
N GLN A 778 -22.08 -9.57 20.45
CA GLN A 778 -21.32 -8.37 20.81
C GLN A 778 -19.82 -8.59 20.65
N PHE A 779 -19.09 -7.56 20.23
CA PHE A 779 -17.64 -7.61 20.12
C PHE A 779 -16.97 -7.49 21.49
N ASP A 780 -15.98 -8.35 21.71
CA ASP A 780 -15.22 -8.34 22.95
C ASP A 780 -14.04 -7.36 22.90
N TYR A 781 -14.18 -6.15 23.43
CA TYR A 781 -13.02 -5.25 23.56
C TYR A 781 -12.02 -5.71 24.63
N THR A 782 -12.37 -6.67 25.50
CA THR A 782 -11.38 -7.26 26.41
C THR A 782 -10.36 -8.09 25.64
N PHE A 783 -10.76 -8.72 24.53
CA PHE A 783 -9.83 -9.36 23.58
C PHE A 783 -8.74 -8.38 23.15
N PHE A 784 -9.16 -7.24 22.61
CA PHE A 784 -8.25 -6.22 22.10
C PHE A 784 -7.41 -5.64 23.23
N ARG A 785 -8.03 -5.26 24.36
CA ARG A 785 -7.33 -4.65 25.49
C ARG A 785 -6.33 -5.61 26.13
N ASP A 786 -6.69 -6.86 26.39
CA ASP A 786 -5.81 -7.82 27.07
C ASP A 786 -4.61 -8.19 26.18
N TYR A 787 -4.78 -8.15 24.87
CA TYR A 787 -3.67 -8.25 23.92
C TYR A 787 -2.78 -6.99 23.99
N TYR A 788 -3.36 -5.81 23.76
CA TYR A 788 -2.60 -4.57 23.67
C TYR A 788 -1.96 -4.12 24.99
N THR A 789 -2.69 -4.14 26.11
CA THR A 789 -2.15 -3.77 27.43
C THR A 789 -1.07 -4.72 27.95
N LYS A 790 -1.03 -5.97 27.46
CA LYS A 790 -0.03 -6.96 27.87
C LYS A 790 1.25 -6.86 27.06
N TYR A 791 1.17 -6.54 25.77
CA TYR A 791 2.32 -6.57 24.84
C TYR A 791 2.80 -5.18 24.41
N PHE A 792 1.94 -4.17 24.41
CA PHE A 792 2.24 -2.77 24.08
C PHE A 792 2.12 -1.88 25.31
N LYS A 793 2.65 -2.34 26.47
CA LYS A 793 2.66 -1.53 27.70
C LYS A 793 3.21 -0.12 27.38
N LEU A 794 2.32 0.86 27.55
CA LEU A 794 2.63 2.28 27.67
C LEU A 794 3.78 2.51 28.66
#